data_AF-A0A954U8K5-F1
#
_entry.id   AF-A0A954U8K5-F1
#
_cell.length_a   1.000
_cell.length_b   1.000
_cell.length_c   1.000
_cell.angle_alpha   90.00
_cell.angle_beta   90.00
_cell.angle_gamma   90.00
#
_symmetry.space_group_name_H-M   'P 1'
#
loop_
_entity.id
_entity.type
_entity.pdbx_description
1 polymer ?
#
loop_
_entity_poly.entity_id
_entity_poly.type
_entity_poly.pdbx_seq_one_letter_code
_entity_poly.pdbx_strand_id
1 'polypeptide(L)'
;MSISRRNFLRSCAGGGGALLAVGAQPWAFDPLQVDNPLGEYPNRDWEKVYLDQYQYDDSFTWICAPNDTHMCRLRAFTRNGVILRSEQNYDHDRYGDLYGNQATKAWNPRGCPKGYTMQRRVYGPYRLKGPVLRQGWKNWVDDGCPSLSDNPELRTKYKFDDRGGDSYVRVSWDQVSKYIAEGLHAIAGTYSGPAGAKRLLKDGYEPRMVDMVEGAGTRVFKFGSNLPIHGLVGKFGIYRFANLLALLDHHVRGVPADQARGGRDWSEYTWRGDQAPGQPFVHGLQASDMDFNDMRFSKLVIQVGKNLIENKMPESHWLNECMERGAKLVDIAPEYNGPSSKSNYWIGVRPGLSDLAVLLSVTKIMLDNDWYKPDFCRQFTDFPLLVRTDSLERLRPQDVQADYQLRDISAGPSYKVQGLTDEQRQKIGDFCVWDSDANRVAFLSRDDVGEHMQINAALAGTFLVQLTDGKQVEVMPVLEMYRQHLKDYDEQTVSEMSGAPAELIQRLARDIWETTQAGHPVSIHTGEGINHYFHATLHNRASYLPVMLTGNIGQHGAGSHTWAGNYKGALFQAAPWAGPGVGSYIHEDPFAPVLDENIRITHDHMRHTTDGEEPSYWACGEKTQTVELPNGQTRCFTGKTHMPTPTK
;
A
#
# COMPACT_ATOMS: atom_id res chain seq x y z
N MET A 1 -9.29 -26.27 61.34
CA MET A 1 -10.51 -27.09 61.14
C MET A 1 -11.56 -26.21 60.49
N SER A 2 -12.02 -26.56 59.29
CA SER A 2 -13.09 -25.83 58.59
C SER A 2 -14.45 -26.39 59.05
N ILE A 3 -15.15 -25.68 59.94
CA ILE A 3 -16.55 -25.98 60.23
C ILE A 3 -17.39 -25.24 59.19
N SER A 4 -18.05 -25.99 58.30
CA SER A 4 -18.97 -25.37 57.34
C SER A 4 -20.12 -24.68 58.08
N ARG A 5 -20.65 -23.55 57.57
CA ARG A 5 -21.79 -22.84 58.17
C ARG A 5 -22.98 -23.78 58.45
N ARG A 6 -23.19 -24.79 57.61
CA ARG A 6 -24.23 -25.81 57.78
C ARG A 6 -23.95 -26.73 58.97
N ASN A 7 -22.70 -27.14 59.15
CA ASN A 7 -22.29 -27.95 60.31
C ASN A 7 -22.30 -27.11 61.59
N PHE A 8 -21.90 -25.85 61.54
CA PHE A 8 -22.04 -24.90 62.66
C PHE A 8 -23.50 -24.74 63.08
N LEU A 9 -24.40 -24.45 62.13
CA LEU A 9 -25.84 -24.31 62.42
C LEU A 9 -26.46 -25.63 62.91
N ARG A 10 -26.03 -26.78 62.38
CA ARG A 10 -26.46 -28.10 62.89
C ARG A 10 -25.94 -28.37 64.31
N SER A 11 -24.72 -27.97 64.62
CA SER A 11 -24.16 -28.06 65.98
C SER A 11 -24.87 -27.11 66.94
N CYS A 12 -25.26 -25.91 66.50
CA CYS A 12 -26.10 -25.00 67.29
C CYS A 12 -27.54 -25.54 67.48
N ALA A 13 -28.12 -26.19 66.47
CA ALA A 13 -29.47 -26.76 66.53
C ALA A 13 -29.53 -28.08 67.33
N GLY A 14 -28.51 -28.94 67.22
CA GLY A 14 -28.39 -30.19 67.97
C GLY A 14 -27.83 -30.01 69.39
N GLY A 15 -27.12 -28.91 69.65
CA GLY A 15 -26.49 -28.55 70.93
C GLY A 15 -27.08 -27.31 71.61
N GLY A 16 -28.29 -26.89 71.22
CA GLY A 16 -28.93 -25.67 71.73
C GLY A 16 -29.11 -25.62 73.25
N GLY A 17 -29.14 -26.77 73.92
CA GLY A 17 -29.15 -26.86 75.39
C GLY A 17 -27.77 -26.70 76.06
N ALA A 18 -26.69 -27.06 75.38
CA ALA A 18 -25.33 -27.05 75.96
C ALA A 18 -24.61 -25.71 75.78
N LEU A 19 -24.85 -25.00 74.67
CA LEU A 19 -24.28 -23.67 74.41
C LEU A 19 -24.89 -22.56 75.29
N LEU A 20 -26.09 -22.78 75.86
CA LEU A 20 -26.70 -21.86 76.83
C LEU A 20 -26.16 -22.05 78.26
N ALA A 21 -25.57 -23.23 78.57
CA ALA A 21 -25.04 -23.54 79.90
C ALA A 21 -23.58 -23.08 80.09
N VAL A 22 -22.84 -22.89 79.00
CA VAL A 22 -21.47 -22.39 78.99
C VAL A 22 -21.51 -21.11 78.15
N GLY A 23 -21.74 -19.96 78.81
CA GLY A 23 -22.10 -18.69 78.17
C GLY A 23 -21.39 -18.41 76.84
N ALA A 24 -22.15 -17.82 75.89
CA ALA A 24 -21.72 -17.55 74.52
C ALA A 24 -20.25 -17.08 74.48
N GLN A 25 -19.38 -17.92 73.96
CA GLN A 25 -17.97 -17.62 73.81
C GLN A 25 -17.83 -16.45 72.80
N PRO A 26 -17.32 -15.27 73.22
CA PRO A 26 -17.33 -14.06 72.38
C PRO A 26 -16.57 -14.22 71.06
N TRP A 27 -15.52 -15.05 71.04
CA TRP A 27 -14.66 -15.27 69.88
C TRP A 27 -15.36 -15.95 68.69
N ALA A 28 -16.54 -16.55 68.89
CA ALA A 28 -17.31 -17.15 67.79
C ALA A 28 -18.02 -16.11 66.90
N PHE A 29 -18.06 -14.84 67.33
CA PHE A 29 -18.72 -13.74 66.62
C PHE A 29 -17.85 -12.50 66.48
N ASP A 30 -16.53 -12.61 66.70
CA ASP A 30 -15.63 -11.49 66.42
C ASP A 30 -15.73 -11.17 64.92
N PRO A 31 -16.14 -9.94 64.55
CA PRO A 31 -16.20 -9.54 63.16
C PRO A 31 -14.81 -9.69 62.57
N LEU A 32 -14.75 -10.34 61.41
CA LEU A 32 -13.49 -10.56 60.72
C LEU A 32 -12.82 -9.21 60.42
N GLN A 33 -11.82 -8.85 61.22
CA GLN A 33 -11.02 -7.65 60.99
C GLN A 33 -9.90 -8.00 60.03
N VAL A 34 -10.03 -7.51 58.80
CA VAL A 34 -9.03 -7.69 57.76
C VAL A 34 -8.53 -6.31 57.37
N ASP A 35 -7.36 -5.93 57.87
CA ASP A 35 -6.76 -4.63 57.59
C ASP A 35 -6.33 -4.50 56.12
N ASN A 36 -5.79 -5.58 55.53
CA ASN A 36 -5.45 -5.65 54.11
C ASN A 36 -5.89 -7.00 53.52
N PRO A 37 -7.04 -7.04 52.81
CA PRO A 37 -7.56 -8.29 52.25
C PRO A 37 -6.72 -8.86 51.10
N LEU A 38 -5.74 -8.11 50.59
CA LEU A 38 -4.76 -8.59 49.61
C LEU A 38 -3.47 -9.13 50.27
N GLY A 39 -3.25 -8.86 51.56
CA GLY A 39 -2.11 -9.33 52.34
C GLY A 39 -2.43 -10.63 53.08
N GLU A 40 -3.37 -10.58 54.01
CA GLU A 40 -3.80 -11.74 54.80
C GLU A 40 -5.33 -11.81 54.81
N TYR A 41 -5.88 -12.91 54.31
CA TYR A 41 -7.32 -13.17 54.33
C TYR A 41 -7.57 -14.61 54.75
N PRO A 42 -8.42 -14.86 55.77
CA PRO A 42 -8.56 -16.21 56.36
C PRO A 42 -9.09 -17.28 55.41
N ASN A 43 -9.82 -16.90 54.35
CA ASN A 43 -10.27 -17.82 53.31
C ASN A 43 -10.19 -17.19 51.90
N ARG A 44 -9.21 -17.64 51.10
CA ARG A 44 -8.97 -17.17 49.73
C ARG A 44 -9.59 -18.06 48.64
N ASP A 45 -10.46 -19.01 49.00
CA ASP A 45 -11.08 -19.94 48.02
C ASP A 45 -11.91 -19.22 46.95
N TRP A 46 -12.38 -18.00 47.22
CA TRP A 46 -13.09 -17.18 46.23
C TRP A 46 -12.21 -16.84 45.01
N GLU A 47 -10.87 -16.82 45.16
CA GLU A 47 -9.93 -16.59 44.07
C GLU A 47 -9.97 -17.69 43.01
N LYS A 48 -10.39 -18.91 43.39
CA LYS A 48 -10.55 -20.04 42.46
C LYS A 48 -11.52 -19.72 41.32
N VAL A 49 -12.52 -18.86 41.54
CA VAL A 49 -13.45 -18.42 40.49
C VAL A 49 -12.72 -17.65 39.40
N TYR A 50 -11.81 -16.74 39.77
CA TYR A 50 -11.05 -15.94 38.80
C TYR A 50 -9.96 -16.76 38.11
N LEU A 51 -9.31 -17.66 38.84
CA LEU A 51 -8.34 -18.61 38.27
C LEU A 51 -9.01 -19.56 37.26
N ASP A 52 -10.19 -20.07 37.60
CA ASP A 52 -10.98 -20.91 36.70
C ASP A 52 -11.44 -20.13 35.46
N GLN A 53 -11.86 -18.87 35.59
CA GLN A 53 -12.20 -18.01 34.44
C GLN A 53 -11.02 -17.79 33.49
N TYR A 54 -9.79 -17.69 34.01
CA TYR A 54 -8.59 -17.46 33.19
C TYR A 54 -8.02 -18.75 32.56
N GLN A 55 -8.31 -19.90 33.16
CA GLN A 55 -7.86 -21.20 32.67
C GLN A 55 -8.46 -21.53 31.28
N TYR A 56 -7.71 -22.30 30.49
CA TYR A 56 -8.05 -22.74 29.14
C TYR A 56 -7.61 -24.20 28.94
N ASP A 57 -8.17 -24.87 27.94
CA ASP A 57 -7.89 -26.28 27.64
C ASP A 57 -6.73 -26.40 26.64
N ASP A 58 -6.69 -25.51 25.63
CA ASP A 58 -5.67 -25.50 24.59
C ASP A 58 -5.42 -24.06 24.09
N SER A 59 -4.34 -23.87 23.32
CA SER A 59 -4.06 -22.60 22.65
C SER A 59 -3.38 -22.82 21.31
N PHE A 60 -3.68 -21.93 20.35
CA PHE A 60 -3.04 -21.95 19.04
C PHE A 60 -2.75 -20.53 18.55
N THR A 61 -1.73 -20.41 17.71
CA THR A 61 -1.35 -19.13 17.10
C THR A 61 -2.05 -18.92 15.77
N TRP A 62 -2.40 -17.67 15.47
CA TRP A 62 -3.00 -17.26 14.21
C TRP A 62 -2.51 -15.87 13.82
N ILE A 63 -2.72 -15.47 12.57
CA ILE A 63 -2.32 -14.16 12.05
C ILE A 63 -3.59 -13.33 11.83
N CYS A 64 -3.64 -12.16 12.45
CA CYS A 64 -4.66 -11.16 12.17
C CYS A 64 -4.29 -10.46 10.86
N ALA A 65 -4.95 -10.86 9.78
CA ALA A 65 -4.58 -10.46 8.41
C ALA A 65 -5.58 -9.55 7.67
N PRO A 66 -6.26 -8.55 8.28
CA PRO A 66 -7.00 -7.55 7.49
C PRO A 66 -6.02 -6.64 6.71
N ASN A 67 -6.54 -5.73 5.88
CA ASN A 67 -5.70 -4.71 5.24
C ASN A 67 -5.33 -3.61 6.24
N ASP A 68 -4.55 -3.94 7.26
CA ASP A 68 -4.10 -3.03 8.32
C ASP A 68 -2.58 -2.85 8.35
N THR A 69 -1.86 -3.46 7.41
CA THR A 69 -0.38 -3.49 7.30
C THR A 69 0.38 -4.33 8.31
N HIS A 70 -0.25 -4.78 9.39
CA HIS A 70 0.50 -5.29 10.51
C HIS A 70 0.66 -6.81 10.51
N MET A 71 -0.33 -7.56 10.03
CA MET A 71 -0.25 -9.03 10.01
C MET A 71 0.15 -9.60 11.39
N CYS A 72 -0.39 -9.03 12.47
CA CYS A 72 0.04 -9.33 13.83
C CYS A 72 -0.19 -10.81 14.15
N ARG A 73 0.84 -11.45 14.71
CA ARG A 73 0.73 -12.82 15.23
C ARG A 73 0.10 -12.79 16.62
N LEU A 74 -1.04 -13.45 16.75
CA LEU A 74 -1.84 -13.53 17.98
C LEU A 74 -1.94 -14.99 18.43
N ARG A 75 -2.24 -15.20 19.70
CA ARG A 75 -2.54 -16.50 20.29
C ARG A 75 -3.99 -16.52 20.76
N ALA A 76 -4.76 -17.49 20.29
CA ALA A 76 -6.09 -17.79 20.77
C ALA A 76 -6.01 -18.86 21.86
N PHE A 77 -6.81 -18.68 22.90
CA PHE A 77 -6.96 -19.64 24.00
C PHE A 77 -8.36 -20.21 23.96
N THR A 78 -8.49 -21.53 24.00
CA THR A 78 -9.75 -22.23 23.81
C THR A 78 -10.17 -22.98 25.06
N ARG A 79 -11.48 -23.09 25.27
CA ARG A 79 -12.08 -24.00 26.23
C ARG A 79 -13.34 -24.58 25.62
N ASN A 80 -13.55 -25.89 25.76
CA ASN A 80 -14.64 -26.62 25.12
C ASN A 80 -14.71 -26.37 23.59
N GLY A 81 -13.56 -26.22 22.93
CA GLY A 81 -13.47 -25.93 21.50
C GLY A 81 -13.90 -24.51 21.09
N VAL A 82 -14.12 -23.59 22.03
CA VAL A 82 -14.52 -22.19 21.77
C VAL A 82 -13.38 -21.26 22.19
N ILE A 83 -13.07 -20.28 21.34
CA ILE A 83 -12.09 -19.24 21.68
C ILE A 83 -12.65 -18.36 22.80
N LEU A 84 -11.96 -18.35 23.95
CA LEU A 84 -12.28 -17.51 25.10
C LEU A 84 -11.72 -16.10 24.93
N ARG A 85 -10.42 -16.02 24.61
CA ARG A 85 -9.67 -14.77 24.48
C ARG A 85 -8.54 -14.91 23.47
N SER A 86 -8.06 -13.77 23.01
CA SER A 86 -6.85 -13.67 22.20
C SER A 86 -5.86 -12.68 22.83
N GLU A 87 -4.58 -12.97 22.74
CA GLU A 87 -3.49 -12.10 23.18
C GLU A 87 -2.39 -12.05 22.11
N GLN A 88 -1.44 -11.15 22.29
CA GLN A 88 -0.24 -11.11 21.45
C GLN A 88 0.62 -12.35 21.65
N ASN A 89 1.26 -12.80 20.58
CA ASN A 89 2.21 -13.89 20.63
C ASN A 89 3.64 -13.30 20.64
N TYR A 90 4.29 -13.34 21.81
CA TYR A 90 5.61 -12.72 22.07
C TYR A 90 6.77 -13.59 21.55
N ASP A 91 6.83 -13.83 20.24
CA ASP A 91 7.84 -14.71 19.63
C ASP A 91 8.49 -14.18 18.36
N HIS A 92 8.36 -12.88 18.07
CA HIS A 92 8.92 -12.29 16.85
C HIS A 92 10.43 -12.52 16.73
N ASP A 93 11.17 -12.53 17.84
CA ASP A 93 12.62 -12.74 17.89
C ASP A 93 13.08 -14.15 17.52
N ARG A 94 12.16 -15.10 17.33
CA ARG A 94 12.48 -16.46 16.90
C ARG A 94 12.49 -16.62 15.38
N TYR A 95 12.07 -15.60 14.64
CA TYR A 95 11.99 -15.64 13.18
C TYR A 95 13.20 -14.96 12.55
N GLY A 96 13.70 -15.58 11.48
CA GLY A 96 14.73 -15.02 10.60
C GLY A 96 14.37 -15.23 9.14
N ASP A 97 15.04 -14.49 8.27
CA ASP A 97 14.90 -14.63 6.82
C ASP A 97 15.96 -15.58 6.23
N LEU A 98 15.88 -15.81 4.92
CA LEU A 98 16.80 -16.68 4.19
C LEU A 98 18.24 -16.12 4.09
N TYR A 99 18.45 -14.86 4.45
CA TYR A 99 19.75 -14.20 4.44
C TYR A 99 20.45 -14.26 5.81
N GLY A 100 19.80 -14.88 6.81
CA GLY A 100 20.32 -14.97 8.18
C GLY A 100 20.03 -13.75 9.03
N ASN A 101 19.21 -12.80 8.56
CA ASN A 101 18.75 -11.70 9.41
C ASN A 101 17.72 -12.24 10.40
N GLN A 102 17.77 -11.75 11.65
CA GLN A 102 16.85 -12.16 12.70
C GLN A 102 16.09 -10.95 13.24
N ALA A 103 14.77 -11.11 13.42
CA ALA A 103 13.98 -10.06 14.04
C ALA A 103 14.41 -9.85 15.50
N THR A 104 14.37 -8.60 15.97
CA THR A 104 14.68 -8.27 17.36
C THR A 104 13.46 -8.45 18.28
N LYS A 105 13.69 -8.66 19.58
CA LYS A 105 12.62 -8.71 20.61
C LYS A 105 11.75 -7.46 20.66
N ALA A 106 12.28 -6.33 20.18
CA ALA A 106 11.58 -5.06 20.17
C ALA A 106 10.36 -5.05 19.22
N TRP A 107 10.24 -6.02 18.31
CA TRP A 107 9.00 -6.21 17.54
C TRP A 107 7.83 -6.76 18.36
N ASN A 108 8.05 -7.19 19.62
CA ASN A 108 6.96 -7.56 20.51
C ASN A 108 6.39 -6.31 21.22
N PRO A 109 5.09 -6.25 21.52
CA PRO A 109 4.09 -7.31 21.33
C PRO A 109 3.29 -7.21 20.02
N ARG A 110 3.36 -6.08 19.30
CA ARG A 110 2.41 -5.72 18.23
C ARG A 110 0.94 -5.88 18.70
N GLY A 111 0.02 -6.14 17.77
CA GLY A 111 -1.40 -6.29 18.02
C GLY A 111 -2.12 -4.96 18.21
N CYS A 112 -3.45 -4.98 18.02
CA CYS A 112 -4.29 -3.80 18.16
C CYS A 112 -5.67 -4.18 18.72
N PRO A 113 -6.46 -3.22 19.22
CA PRO A 113 -7.80 -3.50 19.77
C PRO A 113 -8.73 -4.25 18.80
N LYS A 114 -8.56 -4.03 17.49
CA LYS A 114 -9.35 -4.70 16.45
C LYS A 114 -8.94 -6.16 16.28
N GLY A 115 -7.65 -6.49 16.41
CA GLY A 115 -7.16 -7.87 16.38
C GLY A 115 -7.68 -8.71 17.54
N TYR A 116 -7.74 -8.15 18.75
CA TYR A 116 -8.22 -8.86 19.95
C TYR A 116 -9.73 -9.14 19.95
N THR A 117 -10.48 -8.61 18.99
CA THR A 117 -11.93 -8.81 18.87
C THR A 117 -12.32 -9.64 17.67
N MET A 118 -11.37 -10.22 16.93
CA MET A 118 -11.66 -10.97 15.70
C MET A 118 -12.53 -12.22 15.91
N GLN A 119 -12.50 -12.82 17.10
CA GLN A 119 -13.40 -13.90 17.52
C GLN A 119 -14.88 -13.48 17.45
N ARG A 120 -15.20 -12.18 17.59
CA ARG A 120 -16.57 -11.68 17.38
C ARG A 120 -17.03 -11.84 15.94
N ARG A 121 -16.13 -11.89 14.95
CA ARG A 121 -16.50 -12.21 13.55
C ARG A 121 -16.73 -13.70 13.33
N VAL A 122 -16.17 -14.56 14.17
CA VAL A 122 -16.37 -16.02 14.12
C VAL A 122 -17.72 -16.40 14.70
N TYR A 123 -18.06 -15.86 15.88
CA TYR A 123 -19.26 -16.25 16.63
C TYR A 123 -20.41 -15.22 16.57
N GLY A 124 -20.18 -14.05 15.99
CA GLY A 124 -21.16 -12.97 15.92
C GLY A 124 -22.30 -13.23 14.92
N PRO A 125 -23.35 -12.41 14.97
CA PRO A 125 -24.56 -12.59 14.17
C PRO A 125 -24.34 -12.45 12.66
N TYR A 126 -23.25 -11.79 12.25
CA TYR A 126 -22.91 -11.55 10.84
C TYR A 126 -22.09 -12.67 10.17
N ARG A 127 -21.80 -13.78 10.88
CA ARG A 127 -21.04 -14.89 10.32
C ARG A 127 -21.84 -15.59 9.23
N LEU A 128 -21.32 -15.61 7.99
CA LEU A 128 -21.82 -16.50 6.94
C LEU A 128 -21.50 -17.96 7.32
N LYS A 129 -22.55 -18.77 7.47
CA LYS A 129 -22.47 -20.18 7.90
C LYS A 129 -22.47 -21.19 6.73
N GLY A 130 -22.56 -20.70 5.51
CA GLY A 130 -22.55 -21.50 4.29
C GLY A 130 -22.89 -20.66 3.06
N PRO A 131 -22.88 -21.27 1.88
CA PRO A 131 -23.20 -20.58 0.63
C PRO A 131 -24.63 -20.03 0.64
N VAL A 132 -24.74 -18.79 0.20
CA VAL A 132 -26.01 -18.14 -0.10
C VAL A 132 -25.96 -17.61 -1.52
N LEU A 133 -27.07 -17.73 -2.23
CA LEU A 133 -27.21 -17.30 -3.62
C LEU A 133 -28.38 -16.34 -3.71
N ARG A 134 -28.21 -15.29 -4.49
CA ARG A 134 -29.29 -14.36 -4.81
C ARG A 134 -30.40 -15.10 -5.59
N GLN A 135 -31.65 -15.01 -5.13
CA GLN A 135 -32.76 -15.76 -5.72
C GLN A 135 -32.94 -15.44 -7.22
N GLY A 136 -32.82 -14.18 -7.63
CA GLY A 136 -32.90 -13.81 -9.04
C GLY A 136 -31.75 -14.36 -9.89
N TRP A 137 -30.54 -14.52 -9.35
CA TRP A 137 -29.45 -15.22 -10.06
C TRP A 137 -29.80 -16.68 -10.27
N LYS A 138 -30.28 -17.35 -9.20
CA LYS A 138 -30.71 -18.74 -9.27
C LYS A 138 -31.76 -18.93 -10.37
N ASN A 139 -32.82 -18.11 -10.36
CA ASN A 139 -33.90 -18.18 -11.34
C ASN A 139 -33.41 -17.91 -12.77
N TRP A 140 -32.48 -16.96 -12.95
CA TRP A 140 -31.89 -16.67 -14.26
C TRP A 140 -31.13 -17.88 -14.82
N VAL A 141 -30.36 -18.57 -13.97
CA VAL A 141 -29.65 -19.79 -14.40
C VAL A 141 -30.63 -20.95 -14.63
N ASP A 142 -31.62 -21.14 -13.76
CA ASP A 142 -32.66 -22.17 -13.94
C ASP A 142 -33.45 -21.98 -15.25
N ASP A 143 -33.67 -20.72 -15.66
CA ASP A 143 -34.32 -20.36 -16.93
C ASP A 143 -33.37 -20.43 -18.15
N GLY A 144 -32.16 -20.98 -17.98
CA GLY A 144 -31.20 -21.23 -19.06
C GLY A 144 -30.33 -20.02 -19.44
N CYS A 145 -30.10 -19.11 -18.50
CA CYS A 145 -29.25 -17.93 -18.66
C CYS A 145 -29.61 -17.05 -19.90
N PRO A 146 -30.87 -16.64 -20.11
CA PRO A 146 -31.24 -15.85 -21.27
C PRO A 146 -30.47 -14.52 -21.34
N SER A 147 -30.11 -14.12 -22.56
CA SER A 147 -29.32 -12.90 -22.81
C SER A 147 -30.05 -11.64 -22.33
N LEU A 148 -29.43 -10.96 -21.35
CA LEU A 148 -29.93 -9.71 -20.78
C LEU A 148 -29.70 -8.50 -21.71
N SER A 149 -28.81 -8.61 -22.70
CA SER A 149 -28.59 -7.57 -23.73
C SER A 149 -29.60 -7.68 -24.88
N ASP A 150 -30.05 -8.90 -25.18
CA ASP A 150 -31.09 -9.13 -26.19
C ASP A 150 -32.48 -8.83 -25.63
N ASN A 151 -32.71 -9.13 -24.35
CA ASN A 151 -33.98 -8.94 -23.63
C ASN A 151 -33.77 -8.09 -22.34
N PRO A 152 -33.58 -6.76 -22.47
CA PRO A 152 -33.27 -5.86 -21.34
C PRO A 152 -34.24 -5.92 -20.15
N GLU A 153 -35.52 -6.17 -20.41
CA GLU A 153 -36.59 -6.28 -19.40
C GLU A 153 -36.38 -7.46 -18.44
N LEU A 154 -35.61 -8.48 -18.85
CA LEU A 154 -35.24 -9.59 -17.99
C LEU A 154 -34.33 -9.16 -16.83
N ARG A 155 -33.65 -8.01 -16.94
CA ARG A 155 -32.86 -7.46 -15.84
C ARG A 155 -33.74 -7.22 -14.62
N THR A 156 -34.93 -6.64 -14.81
CA THR A 156 -35.91 -6.43 -13.74
C THR A 156 -36.51 -7.75 -13.24
N LYS A 157 -36.89 -8.66 -14.15
CA LYS A 157 -37.42 -10.00 -13.78
C LYS A 157 -36.48 -10.74 -12.83
N TYR A 158 -35.18 -10.71 -13.13
CA TYR A 158 -34.15 -11.40 -12.35
C TYR A 158 -33.37 -10.47 -11.43
N LYS A 159 -33.87 -9.26 -11.12
CA LYS A 159 -33.28 -8.29 -10.19
C LYS A 159 -31.79 -8.00 -10.39
N PHE A 160 -31.35 -7.90 -11.64
CA PHE A 160 -30.00 -7.43 -11.98
C PHE A 160 -29.86 -5.91 -11.82
N ASP A 161 -30.96 -5.17 -11.84
CA ASP A 161 -31.10 -3.74 -11.55
C ASP A 161 -31.39 -3.44 -10.06
N ASP A 162 -31.69 -4.46 -9.25
CA ASP A 162 -31.96 -4.37 -7.80
C ASP A 162 -31.18 -5.43 -6.99
N ARG A 163 -29.85 -5.46 -7.16
CA ARG A 163 -28.96 -6.46 -6.52
C ARG A 163 -28.87 -6.33 -4.98
N GLY A 164 -29.44 -5.27 -4.38
CA GLY A 164 -29.54 -5.06 -2.93
C GLY A 164 -30.91 -5.36 -2.32
N GLY A 165 -31.99 -5.27 -3.10
CA GLY A 165 -33.37 -5.58 -2.69
C GLY A 165 -33.82 -7.02 -2.99
N ASP A 166 -32.90 -7.89 -3.40
CA ASP A 166 -33.20 -9.30 -3.63
C ASP A 166 -33.10 -10.15 -2.35
N SER A 167 -33.79 -11.29 -2.34
CA SER A 167 -33.69 -12.31 -1.31
C SER A 167 -32.53 -13.27 -1.58
N TYR A 168 -31.96 -13.80 -0.51
CA TYR A 168 -30.93 -14.84 -0.58
C TYR A 168 -31.53 -16.20 -0.22
N VAL A 169 -31.16 -17.23 -0.97
CA VAL A 169 -31.43 -18.63 -0.66
C VAL A 169 -30.17 -19.35 -0.25
N ARG A 170 -30.29 -20.24 0.74
CA ARG A 170 -29.21 -21.13 1.14
C ARG A 170 -29.12 -22.29 0.15
N VAL A 171 -27.91 -22.59 -0.29
CA VAL A 171 -27.62 -23.69 -1.22
C VAL A 171 -26.43 -24.51 -0.71
N SER A 172 -26.27 -25.73 -1.21
CA SER A 172 -25.07 -26.54 -0.94
C SER A 172 -23.85 -25.99 -1.69
N TRP A 173 -22.65 -26.44 -1.31
CA TRP A 173 -21.43 -26.13 -2.05
C TRP A 173 -21.47 -26.66 -3.49
N ASP A 174 -22.01 -27.85 -3.72
CA ASP A 174 -22.16 -28.41 -5.07
C ASP A 174 -23.11 -27.57 -5.94
N GLN A 175 -24.22 -27.13 -5.35
CA GLN A 175 -25.20 -26.29 -6.03
C GLN A 175 -24.60 -24.92 -6.39
N VAL A 176 -23.92 -24.25 -5.46
CA VAL A 176 -23.36 -22.92 -5.75
C VAL A 176 -22.27 -23.01 -6.82
N SER A 177 -21.41 -24.02 -6.77
CA SER A 177 -20.37 -24.23 -7.79
C SER A 177 -20.98 -24.45 -9.18
N LYS A 178 -22.05 -25.25 -9.28
CA LYS A 178 -22.81 -25.41 -10.52
C LYS A 178 -23.37 -24.09 -11.03
N TYR A 179 -24.08 -23.34 -10.19
CA TYR A 179 -24.71 -22.06 -10.57
C TYR A 179 -23.69 -20.99 -10.98
N ILE A 180 -22.49 -20.99 -10.37
CA ILE A 180 -21.39 -20.10 -10.78
C ILE A 180 -20.85 -20.55 -12.14
N ALA A 181 -20.56 -21.83 -12.33
CA ALA A 181 -20.01 -22.36 -13.58
C ALA A 181 -20.95 -22.14 -14.77
N GLU A 182 -22.26 -22.42 -14.60
CA GLU A 182 -23.28 -22.20 -15.64
C GLU A 182 -23.41 -20.71 -16.00
N GLY A 183 -23.37 -19.83 -14.99
CA GLY A 183 -23.38 -18.38 -15.22
C GLY A 183 -22.13 -17.89 -15.96
N LEU A 184 -20.93 -18.32 -15.55
CA LEU A 184 -19.68 -17.98 -16.23
C LEU A 184 -19.67 -18.48 -17.67
N HIS A 185 -20.08 -19.73 -17.91
CA HIS A 185 -20.16 -20.29 -19.25
C HIS A 185 -21.14 -19.53 -20.14
N ALA A 186 -22.34 -19.22 -19.63
CA ALA A 186 -23.34 -18.47 -20.38
C ALA A 186 -22.90 -17.04 -20.72
N ILE A 187 -22.29 -16.32 -19.76
CA ILE A 187 -21.80 -14.95 -19.99
C ILE A 187 -20.65 -14.96 -21.00
N ALA A 188 -19.67 -15.86 -20.82
CA ALA A 188 -18.56 -15.99 -21.76
C ALA A 188 -19.06 -16.32 -23.18
N GLY A 189 -20.01 -17.25 -23.32
CA GLY A 189 -20.63 -17.58 -24.61
C GLY A 189 -21.40 -16.40 -25.24
N THR A 190 -22.20 -15.69 -24.43
CA THR A 190 -23.05 -14.58 -24.90
C THR A 190 -22.24 -13.42 -25.48
N TYR A 191 -21.07 -13.13 -24.88
CA TYR A 191 -20.23 -12.00 -25.22
C TYR A 191 -18.96 -12.36 -26.02
N SER A 192 -18.83 -13.60 -26.48
CA SER A 192 -17.74 -14.00 -27.39
C SER A 192 -18.02 -13.67 -28.85
N GLY A 193 -16.95 -13.42 -29.59
CA GLY A 193 -16.95 -13.23 -31.05
C GLY A 193 -17.75 -12.01 -31.54
N PRO A 194 -18.04 -11.95 -32.86
CA PRO A 194 -18.70 -10.80 -33.47
C PRO A 194 -20.10 -10.51 -32.93
N ALA A 195 -20.85 -11.56 -32.57
CA ALA A 195 -22.18 -11.41 -31.97
C ALA A 195 -22.11 -10.77 -30.58
N GLY A 196 -21.14 -11.18 -29.76
CA GLY A 196 -20.86 -10.57 -28.47
C GLY A 196 -20.47 -9.10 -28.60
N ALA A 197 -19.54 -8.78 -29.50
CA ALA A 197 -19.14 -7.40 -29.77
C ALA A 197 -20.34 -6.51 -30.16
N LYS A 198 -21.24 -7.00 -31.03
CA LYS A 198 -22.46 -6.28 -31.41
C LYS A 198 -23.38 -6.01 -30.21
N ARG A 199 -23.51 -6.95 -29.28
CA ARG A 199 -24.29 -6.76 -28.04
C ARG A 199 -23.68 -5.72 -27.13
N LEU A 200 -22.35 -5.74 -26.96
CA LEU A 200 -21.63 -4.77 -26.13
C LEU A 200 -21.78 -3.35 -26.70
N LEU A 201 -21.66 -3.19 -28.01
CA LEU A 201 -21.93 -1.91 -28.68
C LEU A 201 -23.39 -1.46 -28.52
N LYS A 202 -24.36 -2.38 -28.65
CA LYS A 202 -25.79 -2.11 -28.42
C LYS A 202 -26.06 -1.66 -26.98
N ASP A 203 -25.34 -2.22 -26.01
CA ASP A 203 -25.42 -1.82 -24.60
C ASP A 203 -24.75 -0.47 -24.29
N GLY A 204 -24.15 0.19 -25.29
CA GLY A 204 -23.61 1.55 -25.17
C GLY A 204 -22.13 1.64 -24.83
N TYR A 205 -21.38 0.52 -24.85
CA TYR A 205 -19.93 0.55 -24.67
C TYR A 205 -19.22 1.13 -25.89
N GLU A 206 -18.12 1.85 -25.65
CA GLU A 206 -17.32 2.45 -26.72
C GLU A 206 -16.58 1.38 -27.54
N PRO A 207 -16.42 1.56 -28.88
CA PRO A 207 -15.69 0.62 -29.72
C PRO A 207 -14.31 0.24 -29.20
N ARG A 208 -13.54 1.22 -28.71
CA ARG A 208 -12.21 1.03 -28.12
C ARG A 208 -12.19 0.11 -26.89
N MET A 209 -13.27 0.08 -26.11
CA MET A 209 -13.39 -0.83 -24.97
C MET A 209 -13.74 -2.24 -25.46
N VAL A 210 -14.61 -2.34 -26.47
CA VAL A 210 -14.99 -3.60 -27.09
C VAL A 210 -13.80 -4.25 -27.80
N ASP A 211 -12.91 -3.46 -28.41
CA ASP A 211 -11.68 -3.96 -29.03
C ASP A 211 -10.78 -4.70 -28.02
N MET A 212 -10.75 -4.24 -26.77
CA MET A 212 -9.99 -4.88 -25.68
C MET A 212 -10.60 -6.20 -25.19
N VAL A 213 -11.81 -6.56 -25.63
CA VAL A 213 -12.39 -7.89 -25.37
C VAL A 213 -11.67 -8.97 -26.18
N GLU A 214 -11.02 -8.60 -27.29
CA GLU A 214 -10.24 -9.52 -28.15
C GLU A 214 -11.07 -10.74 -28.62
N GLY A 215 -12.38 -10.54 -28.75
CA GLY A 215 -13.35 -11.57 -29.09
C GLY A 215 -13.59 -12.63 -28.00
N ALA A 216 -12.91 -12.56 -26.86
CA ALA A 216 -13.03 -13.48 -25.73
C ALA A 216 -14.06 -12.97 -24.72
N GLY A 217 -15.23 -13.61 -24.64
CA GLY A 217 -16.26 -13.21 -23.69
C GLY A 217 -15.84 -13.31 -22.23
N THR A 218 -14.76 -14.04 -21.91
CA THR A 218 -14.16 -14.05 -20.57
C THR A 218 -13.58 -12.70 -20.14
N ARG A 219 -13.20 -11.83 -21.09
CA ARG A 219 -12.67 -10.49 -20.83
C ARG A 219 -13.70 -9.52 -20.25
N VAL A 220 -14.99 -9.87 -20.19
CA VAL A 220 -16.02 -9.05 -19.51
C VAL A 220 -16.06 -9.29 -18.00
N PHE A 221 -15.40 -10.36 -17.53
CA PHE A 221 -15.29 -10.68 -16.11
C PHE A 221 -14.17 -9.89 -15.47
N LYS A 222 -14.45 -9.40 -14.27
CA LYS A 222 -13.60 -8.47 -13.55
C LYS A 222 -13.28 -8.99 -12.16
N PHE A 223 -12.00 -9.00 -11.82
CA PHE A 223 -11.52 -9.62 -10.60
C PHE A 223 -10.69 -8.63 -9.79
N GLY A 224 -11.18 -8.29 -8.60
CA GLY A 224 -10.47 -7.49 -7.61
C GLY A 224 -10.20 -8.30 -6.35
N SER A 225 -9.23 -7.83 -5.55
CA SER A 225 -8.82 -8.42 -4.28
C SER A 225 -9.11 -7.44 -3.13
N ASN A 226 -8.74 -7.75 -1.88
CA ASN A 226 -8.90 -6.83 -0.74
C ASN A 226 -7.61 -6.11 -0.32
N LEU A 227 -6.62 -6.04 -1.22
CA LEU A 227 -5.25 -5.53 -1.09
C LEU A 227 -4.18 -6.37 -0.35
N PRO A 228 -4.40 -7.24 0.67
CA PRO A 228 -3.27 -7.69 1.48
C PRO A 228 -2.57 -8.82 0.73
N ILE A 229 -1.50 -8.50 0.02
CA ILE A 229 -0.70 -9.45 -0.77
C ILE A 229 -0.25 -10.65 0.09
N HIS A 230 -0.06 -10.47 1.41
CA HIS A 230 0.30 -11.58 2.31
C HIS A 230 -0.78 -12.66 2.45
N GLY A 231 -2.04 -12.38 2.12
CA GLY A 231 -3.08 -13.41 2.04
C GLY A 231 -3.10 -14.11 0.69
N LEU A 232 -1.93 -14.47 0.14
CA LEU A 232 -1.77 -14.83 -1.26
C LEU A 232 -2.80 -15.86 -1.76
N VAL A 233 -2.93 -16.98 -1.04
CA VAL A 233 -3.83 -18.08 -1.44
C VAL A 233 -5.30 -17.67 -1.29
N GLY A 234 -5.68 -17.13 -0.12
CA GLY A 234 -7.08 -16.88 0.23
C GLY A 234 -7.66 -15.54 -0.24
N LYS A 235 -6.82 -14.60 -0.69
CA LYS A 235 -7.21 -13.23 -1.05
C LYS A 235 -6.78 -12.89 -2.48
N PHE A 236 -5.52 -13.14 -2.81
CA PHE A 236 -4.97 -12.90 -4.15
C PHE A 236 -5.21 -14.05 -5.13
N GLY A 237 -5.67 -15.22 -4.66
CA GLY A 237 -6.04 -16.36 -5.51
C GLY A 237 -7.15 -16.05 -6.52
N ILE A 238 -7.88 -14.95 -6.35
CA ILE A 238 -8.85 -14.47 -7.33
C ILE A 238 -8.20 -14.11 -8.68
N TYR A 239 -6.97 -13.61 -8.68
CA TYR A 239 -6.23 -13.32 -9.92
C TYR A 239 -5.75 -14.60 -10.60
N ARG A 240 -5.40 -15.64 -9.83
CA ARG A 240 -5.18 -16.99 -10.38
C ARG A 240 -6.46 -17.50 -11.06
N PHE A 241 -7.61 -17.31 -10.42
CA PHE A 241 -8.90 -17.68 -11.02
C PHE A 241 -9.18 -16.90 -12.31
N ALA A 242 -8.88 -15.59 -12.35
CA ALA A 242 -8.97 -14.79 -13.56
C ALA A 242 -8.11 -15.35 -14.70
N ASN A 243 -6.88 -15.81 -14.40
CA ASN A 243 -5.99 -16.46 -15.37
C ASN A 243 -6.53 -17.82 -15.84
N LEU A 244 -7.09 -18.62 -14.92
CA LEU A 244 -7.70 -19.92 -15.23
C LEU A 244 -8.89 -19.81 -16.19
N LEU A 245 -9.55 -18.65 -16.29
CA LEU A 245 -10.65 -18.45 -17.25
C LEU A 245 -10.21 -18.56 -18.72
N ALA A 246 -8.91 -18.56 -19.02
CA ALA A 246 -8.44 -18.91 -20.36
C ALA A 246 -8.86 -20.34 -20.77
N LEU A 247 -9.01 -21.27 -19.82
CA LEU A 247 -9.57 -22.60 -20.10
C LEU A 247 -11.03 -22.53 -20.54
N LEU A 248 -11.82 -21.65 -19.92
CA LEU A 248 -13.21 -21.41 -20.30
C LEU A 248 -13.29 -20.79 -21.70
N ASP A 249 -12.43 -19.81 -21.98
CA ASP A 249 -12.37 -19.16 -23.29
C ASP A 249 -11.96 -20.13 -24.41
N HIS A 250 -10.96 -20.97 -24.15
CA HIS A 250 -10.57 -22.08 -25.03
C HIS A 250 -11.76 -23.00 -25.33
N HIS A 251 -12.52 -23.37 -24.30
CA HIS A 251 -13.72 -24.21 -24.45
C HIS A 251 -14.84 -23.52 -25.24
N VAL A 252 -15.14 -22.25 -24.94
CA VAL A 252 -16.25 -21.50 -25.53
C VAL A 252 -15.98 -21.11 -26.98
N ARG A 253 -14.75 -20.66 -27.30
CA ARG A 253 -14.39 -20.20 -28.64
C ARG A 253 -13.75 -21.28 -29.52
N GLY A 254 -13.23 -22.36 -28.94
CA GLY A 254 -12.47 -23.39 -29.65
C GLY A 254 -11.12 -22.89 -30.20
N VAL A 255 -10.59 -21.79 -29.64
CA VAL A 255 -9.29 -21.23 -30.05
C VAL A 255 -8.15 -22.05 -29.45
N PRO A 256 -6.97 -22.15 -30.11
CA PRO A 256 -5.81 -22.82 -29.51
C PRO A 256 -5.36 -22.12 -28.22
N ALA A 257 -4.59 -22.85 -27.40
CA ALA A 257 -4.19 -22.40 -26.08
C ALA A 257 -3.58 -21.00 -26.14
N ASP A 258 -2.64 -20.74 -27.04
CA ASP A 258 -1.90 -19.47 -27.28
C ASP A 258 -2.80 -18.25 -27.53
N GLN A 259 -4.01 -18.46 -28.04
CA GLN A 259 -4.99 -17.40 -28.34
C GLN A 259 -6.07 -17.22 -27.26
N ALA A 260 -6.13 -18.13 -26.28
CA ALA A 260 -7.09 -18.05 -25.18
C ALA A 260 -6.81 -16.86 -24.26
N ARG A 261 -7.88 -16.25 -23.75
CA ARG A 261 -7.83 -15.08 -22.85
C ARG A 261 -8.57 -15.33 -21.54
N GLY A 262 -7.96 -14.92 -20.44
CA GLY A 262 -8.55 -14.93 -19.11
C GLY A 262 -9.45 -13.71 -18.86
N GLY A 263 -9.73 -13.45 -17.58
CA GLY A 263 -10.45 -12.26 -17.13
C GLY A 263 -9.62 -10.97 -17.16
N ARG A 264 -10.15 -9.92 -16.52
CA ARG A 264 -9.42 -8.67 -16.22
C ARG A 264 -9.08 -8.58 -14.74
N ASP A 265 -7.84 -8.24 -14.45
CA ASP A 265 -7.34 -8.05 -13.09
C ASP A 265 -7.46 -6.58 -12.71
N TRP A 266 -8.29 -6.26 -11.72
CA TRP A 266 -8.41 -4.90 -11.21
C TRP A 266 -7.25 -4.56 -10.28
N SER A 267 -6.63 -3.41 -10.56
CA SER A 267 -5.66 -2.81 -9.67
C SER A 267 -6.31 -2.36 -8.37
N GLU A 268 -5.71 -2.73 -7.24
CA GLU A 268 -6.22 -2.39 -5.91
C GLU A 268 -5.46 -1.23 -5.27
N TYR A 269 -4.15 -1.10 -5.53
CA TYR A 269 -3.30 -0.16 -4.83
C TYR A 269 -3.56 1.29 -5.28
N THR A 270 -3.66 1.49 -6.58
CA THR A 270 -4.06 2.76 -7.21
C THR A 270 -5.54 3.08 -6.96
N TRP A 271 -6.44 2.10 -7.12
CA TRP A 271 -7.89 2.30 -6.91
C TRP A 271 -8.23 2.79 -5.51
N ARG A 272 -7.53 2.29 -4.49
CA ARG A 272 -7.72 2.72 -3.09
C ARG A 272 -7.12 4.09 -2.79
N GLY A 273 -6.35 4.67 -3.71
CA GLY A 273 -5.51 5.84 -3.46
C GLY A 273 -4.31 5.54 -2.57
N ASP A 274 -4.02 4.26 -2.30
CA ASP A 274 -2.97 3.85 -1.37
C ASP A 274 -1.57 3.97 -1.99
N GLN A 275 -1.47 3.86 -3.32
CA GLN A 275 -0.22 4.18 -4.02
C GLN A 275 0.11 5.65 -3.84
N ALA A 276 1.36 5.96 -3.51
CA ALA A 276 1.90 7.31 -3.62
C ALA A 276 2.29 7.57 -5.09
N PRO A 277 1.41 8.16 -5.91
CA PRO A 277 1.62 8.19 -7.37
C PRO A 277 2.83 9.05 -7.78
N GLY A 278 3.32 9.95 -6.92
CA GLY A 278 4.51 10.75 -7.25
C GLY A 278 5.84 10.06 -6.96
N GLN A 279 5.88 9.02 -6.14
CA GLN A 279 7.10 8.25 -5.87
C GLN A 279 7.70 7.61 -7.14
N PRO A 280 6.92 6.92 -8.00
CA PRO A 280 7.40 6.43 -9.29
C PRO A 280 8.02 7.52 -10.19
N PHE A 281 7.56 8.77 -10.10
CA PHE A 281 8.16 9.87 -10.86
C PHE A 281 9.53 10.32 -10.33
N VAL A 282 9.82 10.07 -9.05
CA VAL A 282 11.11 10.44 -8.44
C VAL A 282 12.15 9.34 -8.64
N HIS A 283 11.80 8.08 -8.39
CA HIS A 283 12.77 6.98 -8.35
C HIS A 283 12.41 5.76 -9.21
N GLY A 284 11.29 5.78 -9.94
CA GLY A 284 10.92 4.69 -10.86
C GLY A 284 10.47 3.39 -10.18
N LEU A 285 10.28 3.39 -8.86
CA LEU A 285 9.75 2.24 -8.11
C LEU A 285 8.28 2.50 -7.73
N GLN A 286 7.49 1.45 -7.56
CA GLN A 286 6.09 1.56 -7.12
C GLN A 286 5.97 2.37 -5.82
N ALA A 287 6.82 2.04 -4.85
CA ALA A 287 7.03 2.75 -3.59
C ALA A 287 8.44 2.43 -3.06
N SER A 288 8.96 3.25 -2.14
CA SER A 288 10.24 3.05 -1.46
C SER A 288 10.12 3.44 0.01
N ASP A 289 10.20 2.45 0.90
CA ASP A 289 9.97 2.63 2.34
C ASP A 289 11.00 1.87 3.17
N MET A 290 11.34 2.44 4.32
CA MET A 290 12.11 1.76 5.36
C MET A 290 11.28 0.66 6.03
N ASP A 291 11.92 -0.24 6.78
CA ASP A 291 11.20 -1.00 7.80
C ASP A 291 10.98 -0.11 9.03
N PHE A 292 9.83 -0.24 9.70
CA PHE A 292 9.45 0.66 10.80
C PHE A 292 10.45 0.70 11.96
N ASN A 293 11.20 -0.37 12.21
CA ASN A 293 12.25 -0.40 13.21
C ASN A 293 13.46 0.49 12.87
N ASP A 294 13.68 0.77 11.59
CA ASP A 294 14.76 1.62 11.11
C ASP A 294 14.52 3.10 11.48
N MET A 295 13.26 3.48 11.70
CA MET A 295 12.87 4.82 12.16
C MET A 295 13.59 5.20 13.47
N ARG A 296 14.01 4.24 14.31
CA ARG A 296 14.78 4.50 15.55
C ARG A 296 16.11 5.23 15.33
N PHE A 297 16.62 5.25 14.10
CA PHE A 297 17.84 6.00 13.74
C PHE A 297 17.54 7.47 13.42
N SER A 298 16.29 7.83 13.13
CA SER A 298 15.86 9.21 12.87
C SER A 298 16.11 10.12 14.07
N LYS A 299 16.58 11.35 13.80
CA LYS A 299 16.66 12.45 14.78
C LYS A 299 15.70 13.59 14.49
N LEU A 300 15.11 13.60 13.29
CA LEU A 300 13.96 14.41 12.95
C LEU A 300 12.99 13.56 12.16
N VAL A 301 11.76 13.41 12.65
CA VAL A 301 10.68 12.70 11.97
C VAL A 301 9.57 13.71 11.68
N ILE A 302 9.25 13.87 10.40
CA ILE A 302 8.22 14.79 9.91
C ILE A 302 7.07 13.96 9.38
N GLN A 303 5.89 14.07 9.97
CA GLN A 303 4.66 13.44 9.49
C GLN A 303 3.88 14.45 8.64
N VAL A 304 3.45 14.06 7.45
CA VAL A 304 2.69 14.90 6.53
C VAL A 304 1.45 14.16 6.07
N GLY A 305 0.28 14.54 6.60
CA GLY A 305 -0.97 13.83 6.39
C GLY A 305 -0.87 12.34 6.76
N LYS A 306 -0.06 12.00 7.77
CA LYS A 306 0.11 10.62 8.24
C LYS A 306 -0.05 10.53 9.75
N ASN A 307 -0.94 9.62 10.17
CA ASN A 307 -1.15 9.33 11.58
C ASN A 307 -0.51 8.00 11.99
N LEU A 308 0.79 8.05 12.34
CA LEU A 308 1.56 6.87 12.77
C LEU A 308 1.16 6.33 14.15
N ILE A 309 0.28 7.03 14.88
CA ILE A 309 -0.22 6.58 16.18
C ILE A 309 -1.46 5.70 16.02
N GLU A 310 -2.46 6.17 15.29
CA GLU A 310 -3.77 5.52 15.18
C GLU A 310 -3.87 4.57 13.98
N ASN A 311 -3.18 4.88 12.87
CA ASN A 311 -3.19 4.02 11.68
C ASN A 311 -2.05 2.99 11.68
N LYS A 312 -1.05 3.16 12.57
CA LYS A 312 0.06 2.22 12.74
C LYS A 312 0.24 1.76 14.18
N MET A 313 -0.86 1.57 14.93
CA MET A 313 -0.84 1.32 16.39
C MET A 313 0.19 0.28 16.87
N PRO A 314 0.33 -0.91 16.23
CA PRO A 314 1.31 -1.92 16.64
C PRO A 314 2.78 -1.47 16.47
N GLU A 315 3.04 -0.50 15.59
CA GLU A 315 4.38 0.07 15.31
C GLU A 315 4.61 1.40 16.02
N SER A 316 3.57 2.03 16.55
CA SER A 316 3.64 3.39 17.12
C SER A 316 4.71 3.55 18.21
N HIS A 317 5.13 2.46 18.85
CA HIS A 317 6.22 2.47 19.82
C HIS A 317 7.56 2.86 19.21
N TRP A 318 7.82 2.59 17.92
CA TRP A 318 9.03 3.08 17.26
C TRP A 318 9.09 4.61 17.23
N LEU A 319 7.95 5.27 17.07
CA LEU A 319 7.88 6.74 17.13
C LEU A 319 8.19 7.23 18.55
N ASN A 320 7.67 6.56 19.57
CA ASN A 320 7.98 6.87 20.97
C ASN A 320 9.46 6.63 21.29
N GLU A 321 10.06 5.55 20.79
CA GLU A 321 11.49 5.26 20.95
C GLU A 321 12.37 6.35 20.30
N CYS A 322 11.93 6.96 19.18
CA CYS A 322 12.60 8.12 18.62
C CYS A 322 12.61 9.29 19.62
N MET A 323 11.47 9.58 20.26
CA MET A 323 11.37 10.63 21.29
C MET A 323 12.30 10.36 22.47
N GLU A 324 12.32 9.12 22.97
CA GLU A 324 13.22 8.71 24.07
C GLU A 324 14.70 8.84 23.69
N ARG A 325 15.02 8.72 22.40
CA ARG A 325 16.36 8.91 21.83
C ARG A 325 16.66 10.37 21.47
N GLY A 326 15.81 11.31 21.87
CA GLY A 326 15.99 12.74 21.66
C GLY A 326 15.70 13.21 20.23
N ALA A 327 14.97 12.43 19.43
CA ALA A 327 14.51 12.88 18.12
C ALA A 327 13.43 13.96 18.27
N LYS A 328 13.42 14.91 17.34
CA LYS A 328 12.32 15.86 17.17
C LYS A 328 11.24 15.24 16.29
N LEU A 329 9.99 15.43 16.68
CA LEU A 329 8.80 15.04 15.92
C LEU A 329 8.06 16.30 15.44
N VAL A 330 7.71 16.34 14.17
CA VAL A 330 6.91 17.40 13.55
C VAL A 330 5.71 16.77 12.88
N ASP A 331 4.55 17.38 13.03
CA ASP A 331 3.32 16.94 12.38
C ASP A 331 2.72 18.07 11.52
N ILE A 332 2.42 17.77 10.26
CA ILE A 332 1.78 18.67 9.31
C ILE A 332 0.44 18.02 8.94
N ALA A 333 -0.64 18.62 9.45
CA ALA A 333 -1.99 18.12 9.28
C ALA A 333 -3.01 19.25 9.48
N PRO A 334 -4.21 19.18 8.86
CA PRO A 334 -5.23 20.20 9.06
C PRO A 334 -5.80 20.27 10.48
N GLU A 335 -5.86 19.13 11.15
CA GLU A 335 -6.40 18.98 12.50
C GLU A 335 -5.32 18.63 13.52
N TYR A 336 -5.53 19.03 14.78
CA TYR A 336 -4.72 18.55 15.89
C TYR A 336 -5.09 17.10 16.21
N ASN A 337 -4.26 16.16 15.76
CA ASN A 337 -4.52 14.72 15.80
C ASN A 337 -3.62 13.98 16.81
N GLY A 338 -3.68 12.64 16.79
CA GLY A 338 -2.82 11.78 17.62
C GLY A 338 -1.33 12.16 17.54
N PRO A 339 -0.69 12.13 16.35
CA PRO A 339 0.66 12.61 16.12
C PRO A 339 0.95 14.00 16.65
N SER A 340 0.05 14.96 16.45
CA SER A 340 0.22 16.33 16.95
C SER A 340 0.46 16.35 18.46
N SER A 341 -0.26 15.49 19.22
CA SER A 341 -0.13 15.39 20.68
C SER A 341 1.23 14.88 21.19
N LYS A 342 2.03 14.27 20.32
CA LYS A 342 3.39 13.77 20.62
C LYS A 342 4.49 14.59 19.96
N SER A 343 4.12 15.51 19.07
CA SER A 343 5.07 16.28 18.29
C SER A 343 5.63 17.45 19.08
N ASN A 344 6.87 17.83 18.78
CA ASN A 344 7.48 19.03 19.35
C ASN A 344 6.77 20.30 18.88
N TYR A 345 6.19 20.26 17.68
CA TYR A 345 5.26 21.26 17.17
C TYR A 345 4.40 20.66 16.05
N TRP A 346 3.21 21.24 15.88
CA TRP A 346 2.25 20.92 14.84
C TRP A 346 2.10 22.12 13.91
N ILE A 347 2.13 21.88 12.60
CA ILE A 347 1.88 22.86 11.55
C ILE A 347 0.47 22.61 11.02
N GLY A 348 -0.48 23.43 11.48
CA GLY A 348 -1.85 23.43 10.97
C GLY A 348 -1.91 23.97 9.55
N VAL A 349 -2.55 23.22 8.65
CA VAL A 349 -2.73 23.60 7.23
C VAL A 349 -4.20 23.53 6.80
N ARG A 350 -4.55 24.17 5.69
CA ARG A 350 -5.86 23.95 5.06
C ARG A 350 -5.85 22.60 4.30
N PRO A 351 -6.94 21.84 4.28
CA PRO A 351 -7.01 20.60 3.52
C PRO A 351 -6.80 20.84 2.01
N GLY A 352 -6.05 19.96 1.33
CA GLY A 352 -5.81 20.03 -0.11
C GLY A 352 -4.35 20.33 -0.44
N LEU A 353 -4.09 21.36 -1.26
CA LEU A 353 -2.74 21.67 -1.79
C LEU A 353 -1.82 22.41 -0.81
N SER A 354 -2.27 22.70 0.40
CA SER A 354 -1.55 23.57 1.34
C SER A 354 -0.31 22.92 1.96
N ASP A 355 -0.34 21.61 2.23
CA ASP A 355 0.82 20.84 2.73
C ASP A 355 1.98 20.82 1.73
N LEU A 356 1.63 20.72 0.44
CA LEU A 356 2.59 20.79 -0.67
C LEU A 356 3.32 22.13 -0.67
N ALA A 357 2.58 23.24 -0.53
CA ALA A 357 3.15 24.58 -0.53
C ALA A 357 4.13 24.79 0.63
N VAL A 358 3.84 24.24 1.82
CA VAL A 358 4.76 24.27 2.97
C VAL A 358 6.11 23.62 2.64
N LEU A 359 6.11 22.43 2.04
CA LEU A 359 7.35 21.72 1.67
C LEU A 359 8.12 22.42 0.54
N LEU A 360 7.42 23.07 -0.40
CA LEU A 360 8.03 23.89 -1.43
C LEU A 360 8.68 25.15 -0.85
N SER A 361 8.03 25.81 0.11
CA SER A 361 8.61 26.95 0.83
C SER A 361 9.83 26.55 1.67
N VAL A 362 9.77 25.41 2.37
CA VAL A 362 10.94 24.82 3.05
C VAL A 362 12.10 24.61 2.08
N THR A 363 11.82 24.03 0.91
CA THR A 363 12.82 23.82 -0.14
C THR A 363 13.40 25.14 -0.63
N LYS A 364 12.57 26.16 -0.83
CA LYS A 364 12.99 27.51 -1.21
C LYS A 364 13.96 28.10 -0.19
N ILE A 365 13.59 28.11 1.10
CA ILE A 365 14.44 28.63 2.18
C ILE A 365 15.80 27.93 2.18
N MET A 366 15.80 26.60 2.01
CA MET A 366 17.04 25.85 1.95
C MET A 366 17.92 26.26 0.77
N LEU A 367 17.34 26.46 -0.42
CA LEU A 367 18.09 26.90 -1.60
C LEU A 367 18.59 28.34 -1.49
N ASP A 368 17.77 29.25 -0.95
CA ASP A 368 18.13 30.66 -0.77
C ASP A 368 19.29 30.84 0.24
N ASN A 369 19.49 29.87 1.13
CA ASN A 369 20.58 29.87 2.12
C ASN A 369 21.73 28.90 1.76
N ASP A 370 21.72 28.32 0.57
CA ASP A 370 22.67 27.27 0.14
C ASP A 370 22.76 26.07 1.11
N TRP A 371 21.64 25.73 1.76
CA TRP A 371 21.48 24.60 2.68
C TRP A 371 21.20 23.28 1.93
N TYR A 372 22.17 22.81 1.18
CA TYR A 372 22.12 21.51 0.50
C TYR A 372 23.52 20.86 0.44
N LYS A 373 23.58 19.56 0.14
CA LYS A 373 24.81 18.80 -0.04
C LYS A 373 25.14 18.71 -1.54
N PRO A 374 26.03 19.57 -2.07
CA PRO A 374 26.25 19.67 -3.52
C PRO A 374 26.76 18.36 -4.14
N ASP A 375 27.64 17.63 -3.47
CA ASP A 375 28.17 16.37 -4.01
C ASP A 375 27.09 15.31 -4.14
N PHE A 376 26.23 15.16 -3.12
CA PHE A 376 25.08 14.27 -3.19
C PHE A 376 24.13 14.66 -4.33
N CYS A 377 23.79 15.95 -4.44
CA CYS A 377 22.94 16.48 -5.50
C CYS A 377 23.51 16.23 -6.91
N ARG A 378 24.83 16.28 -7.11
CA ARG A 378 25.44 15.95 -8.41
C ARG A 378 25.40 14.46 -8.71
N GLN A 379 25.62 13.64 -7.69
CA GLN A 379 25.86 12.21 -7.85
C GLN A 379 24.56 11.39 -7.93
N PHE A 380 23.52 11.77 -7.18
CA PHE A 380 22.36 10.91 -6.94
C PHE A 380 21.01 11.50 -7.37
N THR A 381 21.00 12.66 -8.02
CA THR A 381 19.77 13.29 -8.52
C THR A 381 19.91 13.74 -9.97
N ASP A 382 18.81 14.19 -10.57
CA ASP A 382 18.77 14.79 -11.89
C ASP A 382 19.00 16.32 -11.87
N PHE A 383 19.29 16.89 -10.70
CA PHE A 383 19.60 18.32 -10.51
C PHE A 383 20.67 18.91 -11.43
N PRO A 384 21.76 18.21 -11.80
CA PRO A 384 22.76 18.76 -12.71
C PRO A 384 22.37 18.68 -14.19
N LEU A 385 21.30 17.96 -14.55
CA LEU A 385 20.94 17.75 -15.95
C LEU A 385 20.48 19.06 -16.60
N LEU A 386 20.90 19.28 -17.84
CA LEU A 386 20.61 20.52 -18.57
C LEU A 386 19.25 20.45 -19.28
N VAL A 387 18.47 21.52 -19.13
CA VAL A 387 17.20 21.76 -19.81
C VAL A 387 17.32 23.04 -20.61
N ARG A 388 16.80 23.03 -21.84
CA ARG A 388 16.77 24.21 -22.69
C ARG A 388 15.64 25.15 -22.27
N THR A 389 15.93 26.44 -22.15
CA THR A 389 14.93 27.42 -21.65
C THR A 389 13.90 27.80 -22.72
N ASP A 390 14.21 27.57 -23.99
CA ASP A 390 13.32 27.85 -25.13
C ASP A 390 12.19 26.83 -25.31
N SER A 391 12.46 25.57 -24.97
CA SER A 391 11.57 24.42 -25.22
C SER A 391 11.12 23.72 -23.94
N LEU A 392 11.83 23.95 -22.82
CA LEU A 392 11.65 23.26 -21.55
C LEU A 392 11.85 21.73 -21.65
N GLU A 393 12.55 21.29 -22.69
CA GLU A 393 12.97 19.91 -22.87
C GLU A 393 14.44 19.73 -22.44
N ARG A 394 14.79 18.52 -21.98
CA ARG A 394 16.17 18.18 -21.65
C ARG A 394 17.05 18.32 -22.90
N LEU A 395 18.20 18.98 -22.73
CA LEU A 395 19.24 19.02 -23.76
C LEU A 395 19.76 17.60 -23.99
N ARG A 396 19.75 17.12 -25.23
CA ARG A 396 20.26 15.79 -25.58
C ARG A 396 21.68 15.88 -26.13
N PRO A 397 22.50 14.83 -25.97
CA PRO A 397 23.84 14.81 -26.55
C PRO A 397 23.85 15.06 -28.07
N GLN A 398 22.85 14.55 -28.79
CA GLN A 398 22.69 14.74 -30.24
C GLN A 398 22.41 16.20 -30.64
N ASP A 399 21.86 17.00 -29.72
CA ASP A 399 21.63 18.42 -29.96
C ASP A 399 22.97 19.21 -29.98
N VAL A 400 23.99 18.70 -29.28
CA VAL A 400 25.32 19.32 -29.13
C VAL A 400 26.36 18.68 -30.06
N GLN A 401 26.26 17.38 -30.29
CA GLN A 401 27.16 16.60 -31.14
C GLN A 401 26.36 15.69 -32.08
N ALA A 402 26.37 16.00 -33.38
CA ALA A 402 25.47 15.38 -34.37
C ALA A 402 25.69 13.87 -34.56
N ASP A 403 26.92 13.40 -34.39
CA ASP A 403 27.31 11.99 -34.57
C ASP A 403 27.38 11.21 -33.24
N TYR A 404 26.85 11.77 -32.15
CA TYR A 404 26.92 11.17 -30.82
C TYR A 404 26.32 9.76 -30.79
N GLN A 405 27.12 8.80 -30.33
CA GLN A 405 26.70 7.42 -30.06
C GLN A 405 26.49 7.24 -28.56
N LEU A 406 25.42 6.55 -28.19
CA LEU A 406 25.18 6.21 -26.79
C LEU A 406 26.34 5.41 -26.22
N ARG A 407 26.75 5.70 -24.99
CA ARG A 407 27.75 4.90 -24.29
C ARG A 407 27.28 3.45 -24.18
N ASP A 408 28.17 2.48 -24.37
CA ASP A 408 27.84 1.09 -24.09
C ASP A 408 27.86 0.84 -22.59
N ILE A 409 26.69 0.58 -22.02
CA ILE A 409 26.50 0.26 -20.60
C ILE A 409 25.92 -1.16 -20.41
N SER A 410 25.94 -1.99 -21.45
CA SER A 410 25.38 -3.36 -21.44
C SER A 410 26.05 -4.28 -20.40
N ALA A 411 27.28 -3.96 -20.02
CA ALA A 411 28.03 -4.66 -18.98
C ALA A 411 27.75 -4.16 -17.55
N GLY A 412 27.12 -2.99 -17.38
CA GLY A 412 26.95 -2.33 -16.09
C GLY A 412 25.63 -2.63 -15.38
N PRO A 413 25.41 -2.03 -14.19
CA PRO A 413 24.30 -2.37 -13.30
C PRO A 413 22.92 -2.09 -13.90
N SER A 414 22.78 -1.09 -14.79
CA SER A 414 21.50 -0.83 -15.47
C SER A 414 20.99 -2.07 -16.20
N TYR A 415 21.86 -2.81 -16.89
CA TYR A 415 21.49 -4.05 -17.59
C TYR A 415 21.55 -5.27 -16.68
N LYS A 416 22.63 -5.44 -15.92
CA LYS A 416 22.89 -6.66 -15.15
C LYS A 416 22.03 -6.81 -13.90
N VAL A 417 21.57 -5.70 -13.33
CA VAL A 417 20.83 -5.69 -12.06
C VAL A 417 19.43 -5.10 -12.23
N GLN A 418 19.29 -3.98 -12.94
CA GLN A 418 18.02 -3.26 -13.06
C GLN A 418 17.15 -3.73 -14.24
N GLY A 419 17.67 -4.61 -15.10
CA GLY A 419 16.91 -5.22 -16.20
C GLY A 419 16.57 -4.26 -17.34
N LEU A 420 17.38 -3.21 -17.56
CA LEU A 420 17.21 -2.28 -18.68
C LEU A 420 17.28 -3.04 -20.01
N THR A 421 16.32 -2.80 -20.91
CA THR A 421 16.31 -3.39 -22.26
C THR A 421 16.95 -2.45 -23.29
N ASP A 422 17.35 -2.99 -24.45
CA ASP A 422 17.89 -2.17 -25.54
C ASP A 422 16.89 -1.13 -26.05
N GLU A 423 15.61 -1.48 -26.14
CA GLU A 423 14.56 -0.53 -26.51
C GLU A 423 14.47 0.62 -25.50
N GLN A 424 14.50 0.30 -24.20
CA GLN A 424 14.48 1.31 -23.15
C GLN A 424 15.75 2.17 -23.17
N ARG A 425 16.92 1.57 -23.40
CA ARG A 425 18.20 2.29 -23.52
C ARG A 425 18.17 3.30 -24.67
N GLN A 426 17.68 2.89 -25.84
CA GLN A 426 17.54 3.78 -26.99
C GLN A 426 16.57 4.93 -26.72
N LYS A 427 15.49 4.67 -25.97
CA LYS A 427 14.51 5.70 -25.60
C LYS A 427 15.02 6.68 -24.54
N ILE A 428 15.74 6.19 -23.54
CA ILE A 428 16.24 7.00 -22.42
C ILE A 428 17.43 7.85 -22.86
N GLY A 429 18.36 7.26 -23.62
CA GLY A 429 19.57 7.91 -24.09
C GLY A 429 20.59 8.21 -22.98
N ASP A 430 21.52 9.11 -23.32
CA ASP A 430 22.48 9.72 -22.39
C ASP A 430 22.05 11.17 -22.11
N PHE A 431 22.61 11.77 -21.06
CA PHE A 431 22.21 13.05 -20.52
C PHE A 431 23.33 14.09 -20.65
N CYS A 432 22.95 15.36 -20.70
CA CYS A 432 23.88 16.49 -20.73
C CYS A 432 23.95 17.17 -19.37
N VAL A 433 25.18 17.50 -18.95
CA VAL A 433 25.49 18.34 -17.78
C VAL A 433 26.46 19.45 -18.19
N TRP A 434 26.55 20.53 -17.42
CA TRP A 434 27.61 21.52 -17.59
C TRP A 434 28.80 21.15 -16.71
N ASP A 435 29.94 20.81 -17.30
CA ASP A 435 31.19 20.58 -16.58
C ASP A 435 31.78 21.93 -16.16
N SER A 436 31.76 22.23 -14.86
CA SER A 436 32.27 23.48 -14.31
C SER A 436 33.78 23.63 -14.46
N ASP A 437 34.54 22.52 -14.50
CA ASP A 437 36.00 22.57 -14.57
C ASP A 437 36.46 22.79 -16.02
N ALA A 438 35.79 22.14 -16.97
CA ALA A 438 36.08 22.29 -18.39
C ALA A 438 35.29 23.43 -19.08
N ASN A 439 34.33 24.03 -18.38
CA ASN A 439 33.44 25.09 -18.86
C ASN A 439 32.77 24.76 -20.20
N ARG A 440 32.19 23.56 -20.30
CA ARG A 440 31.51 23.05 -21.51
C ARG A 440 30.45 22.01 -21.15
N VAL A 441 29.60 21.66 -22.11
CA VAL A 441 28.70 20.51 -21.97
C VAL A 441 29.50 19.21 -21.93
N ALA A 442 29.14 18.33 -21.00
CA ALA A 442 29.61 16.96 -20.93
C ALA A 442 28.43 15.97 -20.89
N PHE A 443 28.71 14.72 -21.23
CA PHE A 443 27.69 13.68 -21.36
C PHE A 443 27.80 12.65 -20.23
N LEU A 444 26.67 12.10 -19.81
CA LEU A 444 26.53 11.08 -18.77
C LEU A 444 25.57 9.98 -19.23
N SER A 445 25.79 8.77 -18.77
CA SER A 445 24.89 7.64 -18.85
C SER A 445 24.25 7.34 -17.48
N ARG A 446 23.29 6.41 -17.44
CA ARG A 446 22.69 5.97 -16.16
C ARG A 446 23.70 5.31 -15.22
N ASP A 447 24.77 4.73 -15.75
CA ASP A 447 25.78 4.03 -14.95
C ASP A 447 26.87 4.97 -14.40
N ASP A 448 26.83 6.26 -14.77
CA ASP A 448 27.68 7.29 -14.18
C ASP A 448 27.11 7.83 -12.83
N VAL A 449 25.97 7.35 -12.35
CA VAL A 449 25.36 7.76 -11.08
C VAL A 449 26.22 7.33 -9.87
N GLY A 450 26.23 8.15 -8.82
CA GLY A 450 26.90 7.85 -7.56
C GLY A 450 28.41 8.10 -7.59
N GLU A 451 29.19 7.18 -7.01
CA GLU A 451 30.66 7.27 -6.97
C GLU A 451 31.31 7.22 -8.37
N HIS A 452 30.58 6.77 -9.38
CA HIS A 452 31.02 6.76 -10.78
C HIS A 452 30.94 8.15 -11.45
N MET A 453 30.27 9.12 -10.83
CA MET A 453 30.15 10.49 -11.34
C MET A 453 31.47 11.22 -11.15
N GLN A 454 32.27 11.32 -12.22
CA GLN A 454 33.59 11.98 -12.20
C GLN A 454 33.54 13.46 -12.63
N ILE A 455 32.38 13.96 -13.06
CA ILE A 455 32.24 15.31 -13.60
C ILE A 455 31.78 16.25 -12.49
N ASN A 456 32.49 17.37 -12.32
CA ASN A 456 32.05 18.47 -11.46
C ASN A 456 30.91 19.25 -12.14
N ALA A 457 29.72 18.63 -12.16
CA ALA A 457 28.57 19.18 -12.83
C ALA A 457 27.99 20.41 -12.11
N ALA A 458 27.65 21.45 -12.86
CA ALA A 458 27.03 22.65 -12.33
C ALA A 458 25.62 22.36 -11.80
N LEU A 459 25.30 22.93 -10.63
CA LEU A 459 23.97 22.86 -9.99
C LEU A 459 23.23 24.21 -10.02
N ALA A 460 23.85 25.25 -10.57
CA ALA A 460 23.33 26.60 -10.61
C ALA A 460 23.85 27.31 -11.87
N GLY A 461 23.15 28.37 -12.24
CA GLY A 461 23.54 29.25 -13.34
C GLY A 461 22.95 28.86 -14.69
N THR A 462 23.27 29.71 -15.66
CA THR A 462 22.71 29.69 -17.00
C THR A 462 23.85 29.68 -18.01
N PHE A 463 23.76 28.82 -19.01
CA PHE A 463 24.83 28.60 -19.97
C PHE A 463 24.31 28.72 -21.40
N LEU A 464 25.14 29.23 -22.31
CA LEU A 464 24.85 29.24 -23.73
C LEU A 464 25.49 28.02 -24.39
N VAL A 465 24.69 27.24 -25.10
CA VAL A 465 25.12 26.04 -25.82
C VAL A 465 24.86 26.22 -27.30
N GLN A 466 25.91 25.98 -28.08
CA GLN A 466 25.83 25.93 -29.53
C GLN A 466 25.27 24.57 -29.96
N LEU A 467 24.13 24.58 -30.65
CA LEU A 467 23.50 23.40 -31.22
C LEU A 467 24.14 23.00 -32.55
N THR A 468 23.91 21.75 -32.94
CA THR A 468 24.35 21.18 -34.23
C THR A 468 23.74 21.88 -35.45
N ASP A 469 22.58 22.53 -35.30
CA ASP A 469 21.94 23.35 -36.34
C ASP A 469 22.50 24.77 -36.45
N GLY A 470 23.51 25.12 -35.65
CA GLY A 470 24.15 26.44 -35.66
C GLY A 470 23.43 27.48 -34.80
N LYS A 471 22.33 27.16 -34.10
CA LYS A 471 21.71 28.06 -33.13
C LYS A 471 22.39 28.00 -31.76
N GLN A 472 22.42 29.13 -31.07
CA GLN A 472 22.71 29.15 -29.64
C GLN A 472 21.42 29.10 -28.85
N VAL A 473 21.36 28.21 -27.87
CA VAL A 473 20.25 28.12 -26.92
C VAL A 473 20.77 28.29 -25.52
N GLU A 474 19.95 28.92 -24.69
CA GLU A 474 20.20 29.02 -23.27
C GLU A 474 19.74 27.73 -22.58
N VAL A 475 20.56 27.24 -21.64
CA VAL A 475 20.28 26.05 -20.85
C VAL A 475 20.53 26.30 -19.37
N MET A 476 19.79 25.59 -18.52
CA MET A 476 19.91 25.63 -17.07
C MET A 476 19.97 24.21 -16.50
N PRO A 477 20.77 23.96 -15.45
CA PRO A 477 20.60 22.75 -14.64
C PRO A 477 19.20 22.70 -14.02
N VAL A 478 18.64 21.50 -13.84
CA VAL A 478 17.31 21.31 -13.23
C VAL A 478 17.19 22.01 -11.86
N LEU A 479 18.25 22.03 -11.04
CA LEU A 479 18.20 22.73 -9.75
C LEU A 479 18.10 24.25 -9.89
N GLU A 480 18.72 24.83 -10.91
CA GLU A 480 18.54 26.25 -11.22
C GLU A 480 17.09 26.53 -11.64
N MET A 481 16.49 25.64 -12.45
CA MET A 481 15.07 25.76 -12.79
C MET A 481 14.17 25.69 -11.55
N TYR A 482 14.49 24.83 -10.57
CA TYR A 482 13.79 24.80 -9.29
C TYR A 482 13.90 26.14 -8.55
N ARG A 483 15.08 26.78 -8.52
CA ARG A 483 15.22 28.13 -7.93
C ARG A 483 14.30 29.14 -8.60
N GLN A 484 14.17 29.10 -9.93
CA GLN A 484 13.26 29.97 -10.65
C GLN A 484 11.79 29.67 -10.33
N HIS A 485 11.40 28.39 -10.30
CA HIS A 485 10.03 27.96 -10.03
C HIS A 485 9.58 28.20 -8.59
N LEU A 486 10.51 28.14 -7.63
CA LEU A 486 10.22 28.29 -6.21
C LEU A 486 10.10 29.76 -5.76
N LYS A 487 10.36 30.74 -6.63
CA LYS A 487 10.26 32.17 -6.28
C LYS A 487 8.91 32.57 -5.68
N ASP A 488 7.83 31.97 -6.18
CA ASP A 488 6.46 32.26 -5.77
C ASP A 488 6.04 31.57 -4.45
N TYR A 489 6.95 30.80 -3.83
CA TYR A 489 6.69 30.05 -2.58
C TYR A 489 7.40 30.68 -1.38
N ASP A 490 7.45 32.02 -1.31
CA ASP A 490 7.90 32.72 -0.11
C ASP A 490 7.00 32.41 1.10
N GLU A 491 7.54 32.59 2.29
CA GLU A 491 6.89 32.15 3.53
C GLU A 491 5.57 32.88 3.81
N GLN A 492 5.46 34.15 3.40
CA GLN A 492 4.25 34.94 3.62
C GLN A 492 3.14 34.47 2.69
N THR A 493 3.45 34.34 1.39
CA THR A 493 2.50 33.80 0.40
C THR A 493 2.02 32.41 0.80
N VAL A 494 2.94 31.53 1.19
CA VAL A 494 2.59 30.17 1.61
C VAL A 494 1.80 30.18 2.93
N SER A 495 2.12 31.06 3.89
CA SER A 495 1.33 31.22 5.11
C SER A 495 -0.11 31.63 4.81
N GLU A 496 -0.33 32.54 3.86
CA GLU A 496 -1.67 32.98 3.46
C GLU A 496 -2.45 31.87 2.75
N MET A 497 -1.80 31.15 1.83
CA MET A 497 -2.40 30.04 1.08
C MET A 497 -2.73 28.84 1.97
N SER A 498 -1.81 28.47 2.85
CA SER A 498 -1.88 27.25 3.64
C SER A 498 -2.52 27.43 5.01
N GLY A 499 -2.48 28.64 5.57
CA GLY A 499 -2.77 28.88 6.99
C GLY A 499 -1.65 28.44 7.93
N ALA A 500 -0.55 27.86 7.42
CA ALA A 500 0.60 27.49 8.24
C ALA A 500 1.35 28.75 8.69
N PRO A 501 1.67 28.90 9.98
CA PRO A 501 2.45 30.05 10.44
C PRO A 501 3.85 30.09 9.81
N ALA A 502 4.22 31.23 9.21
CA ALA A 502 5.48 31.40 8.49
C ALA A 502 6.71 31.05 9.36
N GLU A 503 6.67 31.36 10.66
CA GLU A 503 7.74 31.05 11.61
C GLU A 503 7.95 29.53 11.78
N LEU A 504 6.89 28.73 11.65
CA LEU A 504 7.00 27.27 11.72
C LEU A 504 7.54 26.67 10.41
N ILE A 505 7.24 27.28 9.26
CA ILE A 505 7.85 26.91 7.97
C ILE A 505 9.37 27.15 8.03
N GLN A 506 9.79 28.33 8.49
CA GLN A 506 11.21 28.66 8.66
C GLN A 506 11.89 27.75 9.69
N ARG A 507 11.21 27.45 10.80
CA ARG A 507 11.71 26.52 11.80
C ARG A 507 11.91 25.12 11.23
N LEU A 508 10.97 24.62 10.43
CA LEU A 508 11.08 23.29 9.81
C LEU A 508 12.28 23.21 8.86
N ALA A 509 12.49 24.22 8.00
CA ALA A 509 13.65 24.28 7.10
C ALA A 509 14.97 24.26 7.89
N ARG A 510 15.04 25.03 8.98
CA ARG A 510 16.19 25.08 9.87
C ARG A 510 16.43 23.75 10.60
N ASP A 511 15.37 23.15 11.16
CA ASP A 511 15.46 21.86 11.85
C ASP A 511 15.97 20.75 10.90
N ILE A 512 15.51 20.73 9.65
CA ILE A 512 16.01 19.80 8.61
C ILE A 512 17.51 20.00 8.37
N TRP A 513 17.93 21.25 8.16
CA TRP A 513 19.32 21.57 7.86
C TRP A 513 20.25 21.31 9.04
N GLU A 514 19.92 21.81 10.24
CA GLU A 514 20.72 21.63 11.45
C GLU A 514 20.87 20.15 11.82
N THR A 515 19.80 19.36 11.70
CA THR A 515 19.86 17.91 11.93
C THR A 515 20.79 17.24 10.92
N THR A 516 20.70 17.63 9.65
CA THR A 516 21.57 17.12 8.58
C THR A 516 23.04 17.49 8.81
N GLN A 517 23.32 18.74 9.20
CA GLN A 517 24.68 19.24 9.49
C GLN A 517 25.30 18.55 10.71
N ALA A 518 24.49 18.19 11.69
CA ALA A 518 24.91 17.36 12.82
C ALA A 518 25.21 15.89 12.42
N GLY A 519 25.07 15.53 11.15
CA GLY A 519 25.28 14.16 10.66
C GLY A 519 24.16 13.21 11.07
N HIS A 520 22.95 13.72 11.31
CA HIS A 520 21.84 12.93 11.80
C HIS A 520 20.74 12.70 10.75
N PRO A 521 20.09 11.51 10.76
CA PRO A 521 19.03 11.16 9.81
C PRO A 521 17.75 12.00 9.97
N VAL A 522 17.22 12.47 8.83
CA VAL A 522 15.91 13.14 8.72
C VAL A 522 14.96 12.28 7.89
N SER A 523 13.79 11.97 8.44
CA SER A 523 12.74 11.24 7.74
C SER A 523 11.46 12.06 7.56
N ILE A 524 10.83 11.90 6.41
CA ILE A 524 9.48 12.40 6.10
C ILE A 524 8.58 11.18 5.90
N HIS A 525 7.45 11.14 6.61
CA HIS A 525 6.47 10.06 6.54
C HIS A 525 5.15 10.63 6.01
N THR A 526 4.78 10.18 4.82
CA THR A 526 3.56 10.57 4.11
C THR A 526 2.50 9.49 4.21
N GLY A 527 1.24 9.87 4.05
CA GLY A 527 0.12 8.95 4.20
C GLY A 527 -1.09 9.30 3.34
N GLU A 528 -2.18 8.63 3.68
CA GLU A 528 -3.49 8.77 3.06
C GLU A 528 -3.98 10.22 3.07
N GLY A 529 -3.62 10.99 4.11
CA GLY A 529 -3.98 12.40 4.24
C GLY A 529 -3.41 13.31 3.16
N ILE A 530 -2.41 12.89 2.38
CA ILE A 530 -1.97 13.62 1.17
C ILE A 530 -2.07 12.77 -0.12
N ASN A 531 -2.07 11.44 0.01
CA ASN A 531 -2.16 10.53 -1.14
C ASN A 531 -3.58 10.41 -1.71
N HIS A 532 -4.63 10.70 -0.92
CA HIS A 532 -6.03 10.57 -1.36
C HIS A 532 -6.58 11.86 -1.99
N TYR A 533 -5.71 12.84 -2.27
CA TYR A 533 -6.07 14.03 -3.05
C TYR A 533 -5.81 13.83 -4.54
N PHE A 534 -6.59 14.55 -5.36
CA PHE A 534 -6.43 14.54 -6.82
C PHE A 534 -5.00 14.88 -7.29
N HIS A 535 -4.30 15.74 -6.55
CA HIS A 535 -2.94 16.19 -6.85
C HIS A 535 -1.85 15.45 -6.03
N ALA A 536 -2.13 14.24 -5.51
CA ALA A 536 -1.19 13.44 -4.72
C ALA A 536 0.22 13.30 -5.35
N THR A 537 0.29 13.24 -6.68
CA THR A 537 1.57 13.19 -7.42
C THR A 537 2.48 14.37 -7.07
N LEU A 538 1.91 15.57 -6.91
CA LEU A 538 2.66 16.77 -6.56
C LEU A 538 3.09 16.74 -5.09
N HIS A 539 2.19 16.34 -4.19
CA HIS A 539 2.49 16.17 -2.75
C HIS A 539 3.69 15.25 -2.53
N ASN A 540 3.68 14.06 -3.15
CA ASN A 540 4.77 13.11 -2.98
C ASN A 540 6.08 13.65 -3.53
N ARG A 541 6.09 14.26 -4.73
CA ARG A 541 7.30 14.83 -5.31
C ARG A 541 7.91 15.93 -4.45
N ALA A 542 7.09 16.82 -3.88
CA ALA A 542 7.61 17.88 -3.01
C ALA A 542 8.16 17.35 -1.69
N SER A 543 7.61 16.27 -1.14
CA SER A 543 8.17 15.63 0.06
C SER A 543 9.60 15.12 -0.14
N TYR A 544 10.01 14.84 -1.37
CA TYR A 544 11.37 14.40 -1.68
C TYR A 544 12.37 15.55 -1.78
N LEU A 545 11.96 16.77 -2.13
CA LEU A 545 12.90 17.86 -2.40
C LEU A 545 13.82 18.18 -1.20
N PRO A 546 13.32 18.36 0.04
CA PRO A 546 14.20 18.65 1.18
C PRO A 546 15.18 17.51 1.48
N VAL A 547 14.74 16.25 1.37
CA VAL A 547 15.57 15.06 1.67
C VAL A 547 16.56 14.73 0.56
N MET A 548 16.27 15.08 -0.70
CA MET A 548 17.23 15.01 -1.80
C MET A 548 18.31 16.09 -1.65
N LEU A 549 17.94 17.33 -1.33
CA LEU A 549 18.89 18.41 -1.09
C LEU A 549 19.87 18.11 0.05
N THR A 550 19.40 17.40 1.07
CA THR A 550 20.20 17.11 2.28
C THR A 550 20.95 15.78 2.23
N GLY A 551 20.80 15.02 1.14
CA GLY A 551 21.41 13.71 0.99
C GLY A 551 20.91 12.67 1.97
N ASN A 552 19.65 12.77 2.40
CA ASN A 552 19.02 11.85 3.35
C ASN A 552 18.48 10.57 2.67
N ILE A 553 18.37 10.52 1.34
CA ILE A 553 17.93 9.31 0.64
C ILE A 553 18.97 8.18 0.77
N GLY A 554 18.52 6.98 1.14
CA GLY A 554 19.36 5.79 1.22
C GLY A 554 20.12 5.60 2.54
N GLN A 555 19.95 6.49 3.52
CA GLN A 555 20.54 6.33 4.85
C GLN A 555 19.55 5.72 5.85
N HIS A 556 20.07 4.97 6.84
CA HIS A 556 19.27 4.40 7.92
C HIS A 556 18.50 5.49 8.68
N GLY A 557 17.19 5.31 8.85
CA GLY A 557 16.30 6.26 9.53
C GLY A 557 16.08 7.57 8.77
N ALA A 558 16.43 7.66 7.48
CA ALA A 558 16.28 8.87 6.69
C ALA A 558 15.43 8.64 5.42
N GLY A 559 15.02 9.73 4.78
CA GLY A 559 14.37 9.74 3.47
C GLY A 559 12.87 10.06 3.51
N SER A 560 12.18 9.90 2.38
CA SER A 560 10.74 10.14 2.28
C SER A 560 9.99 8.82 2.05
N HIS A 561 9.12 8.48 2.99
CA HIS A 561 8.43 7.20 3.10
C HIS A 561 6.93 7.39 2.97
N THR A 562 6.23 6.41 2.45
CA THR A 562 4.78 6.40 2.32
C THR A 562 4.16 5.20 3.01
N TRP A 563 3.01 5.40 3.63
CA TRP A 563 2.35 4.36 4.40
C TRP A 563 0.86 4.38 4.13
N ALA A 564 0.34 3.32 3.55
CA ALA A 564 -1.08 3.14 3.30
C ALA A 564 -1.55 1.75 3.76
N GLY A 565 -2.35 1.05 2.95
CA GLY A 565 -2.64 -0.36 3.10
C GLY A 565 -1.43 -1.28 2.85
N ASN A 566 -1.66 -2.58 2.86
CA ASN A 566 -0.62 -3.59 2.75
C ASN A 566 -0.33 -3.94 1.28
N TYR A 567 0.65 -3.26 0.68
CA TYR A 567 1.03 -3.41 -0.73
C TYR A 567 2.33 -4.19 -0.96
N LYS A 568 3.09 -4.55 0.09
CA LYS A 568 4.38 -5.25 -0.03
C LYS A 568 4.25 -6.67 0.51
N GLY A 569 4.29 -7.68 -0.36
CA GLY A 569 4.24 -9.08 0.06
C GLY A 569 5.48 -9.51 0.86
N ALA A 570 5.34 -10.28 1.94
CA ALA A 570 6.51 -10.85 2.65
C ALA A 570 6.99 -12.18 2.05
N LEU A 571 6.09 -12.91 1.39
CA LEU A 571 6.35 -14.19 0.73
C LEU A 571 6.16 -14.01 -0.77
N PHE A 572 6.85 -14.82 -1.59
CA PHE A 572 6.80 -14.72 -3.05
C PHE A 572 7.33 -13.37 -3.57
N GLN A 573 8.44 -12.89 -3.01
CA GLN A 573 9.19 -11.79 -3.60
C GLN A 573 9.93 -12.28 -4.86
N ALA A 574 9.87 -11.49 -5.93
CA ALA A 574 10.58 -11.84 -7.16
C ALA A 574 12.08 -11.63 -6.94
N ALA A 575 12.88 -12.67 -7.19
CA ALA A 575 14.33 -12.62 -7.08
C ALA A 575 14.97 -13.68 -7.97
N PRO A 576 16.23 -13.49 -8.43
CA PRO A 576 16.93 -14.49 -9.25
C PRO A 576 16.96 -15.89 -8.65
N TRP A 577 16.95 -16.04 -7.31
CA TRP A 577 16.93 -17.33 -6.60
C TRP A 577 15.53 -17.78 -6.14
N ALA A 578 14.54 -16.88 -6.03
CA ALA A 578 13.18 -17.21 -5.62
C ALA A 578 12.21 -17.38 -6.81
N GLY A 579 12.65 -17.02 -8.02
CA GLY A 579 11.81 -17.05 -9.22
C GLY A 579 10.91 -15.81 -9.33
N PRO A 580 9.82 -15.89 -10.10
CA PRO A 580 8.95 -14.75 -10.44
C PRO A 580 8.11 -14.16 -9.30
N GLY A 581 8.31 -14.60 -8.06
CA GLY A 581 7.56 -14.11 -6.92
C GLY A 581 6.07 -14.44 -7.01
N VAL A 582 5.19 -13.46 -6.72
CA VAL A 582 3.72 -13.61 -6.67
C VAL A 582 3.18 -14.18 -7.98
N GLY A 583 3.80 -13.80 -9.10
CA GLY A 583 3.43 -14.30 -10.41
C GLY A 583 3.46 -15.83 -10.48
N SER A 584 4.36 -16.49 -9.76
CA SER A 584 4.50 -17.97 -9.76
C SER A 584 3.20 -18.67 -9.35
N TYR A 585 2.34 -17.98 -8.60
CA TYR A 585 1.03 -18.46 -8.20
C TYR A 585 -0.10 -17.92 -9.08
N ILE A 586 -0.11 -16.61 -9.37
CA ILE A 586 -1.24 -15.98 -10.08
C ILE A 586 -1.18 -16.11 -11.61
N HIS A 587 0.00 -16.35 -12.17
CA HIS A 587 0.25 -16.43 -13.61
C HIS A 587 0.84 -17.77 -14.05
N GLU A 588 0.75 -18.83 -13.23
CA GLU A 588 1.05 -20.18 -13.70
C GLU A 588 0.25 -20.52 -14.96
N ASP A 589 0.87 -21.19 -15.94
CA ASP A 589 0.20 -21.56 -17.19
C ASP A 589 -1.01 -22.48 -16.91
N PRO A 590 -2.25 -22.04 -17.19
CA PRO A 590 -3.43 -22.85 -16.97
C PRO A 590 -3.47 -24.13 -17.82
N PHE A 591 -2.74 -24.19 -18.94
CA PHE A 591 -2.69 -25.34 -19.84
C PHE A 591 -1.51 -26.29 -19.55
N ALA A 592 -0.56 -25.86 -18.72
CA ALA A 592 0.63 -26.63 -18.38
C ALA A 592 1.06 -26.38 -16.91
N PRO A 593 0.21 -26.72 -15.93
CA PRO A 593 0.52 -26.50 -14.53
C PRO A 593 1.73 -27.34 -14.09
N VAL A 594 2.52 -26.80 -13.17
CA VAL A 594 3.68 -27.50 -12.61
C VAL A 594 3.20 -28.45 -11.51
N LEU A 595 3.11 -29.74 -11.84
CA LEU A 595 2.62 -30.76 -10.91
C LEU A 595 3.74 -31.48 -10.13
N ASP A 596 5.00 -31.36 -10.57
CA ASP A 596 6.15 -31.94 -9.90
C ASP A 596 6.69 -30.96 -8.85
N GLU A 597 6.67 -31.37 -7.58
CA GLU A 597 7.14 -30.59 -6.44
C GLU A 597 8.65 -30.28 -6.47
N ASN A 598 9.41 -30.97 -7.30
CA ASN A 598 10.85 -30.77 -7.45
C ASN A 598 11.22 -29.74 -8.52
N ILE A 599 10.26 -29.33 -9.34
CA ILE A 599 10.51 -28.34 -10.39
C ILE A 599 10.44 -26.94 -9.79
N ARG A 600 11.49 -26.16 -10.07
CA ARG A 600 11.51 -24.74 -9.73
C ARG A 600 10.74 -23.93 -10.76
N ILE A 601 9.72 -23.20 -10.32
CA ILE A 601 8.94 -22.29 -11.17
C ILE A 601 9.82 -21.10 -11.60
N THR A 602 9.91 -20.90 -12.90
CA THR A 602 10.60 -19.79 -13.59
C THR A 602 9.60 -19.01 -14.45
N HIS A 603 10.06 -17.93 -15.09
CA HIS A 603 9.23 -17.19 -16.05
C HIS A 603 8.75 -18.05 -17.23
N ASP A 604 9.44 -19.15 -17.57
CA ASP A 604 9.05 -20.05 -18.65
C ASP A 604 7.78 -20.86 -18.35
N HIS A 605 7.43 -20.98 -17.07
CA HIS A 605 6.22 -21.69 -16.60
C HIS A 605 5.01 -20.78 -16.47
N MET A 606 5.17 -19.50 -16.84
CA MET A 606 4.15 -18.49 -16.65
C MET A 606 3.42 -18.21 -17.95
N ARG A 607 2.14 -17.91 -17.82
CA ARG A 607 1.34 -17.44 -18.93
C ARG A 607 0.36 -16.36 -18.49
N HIS A 608 0.62 -15.15 -18.99
CA HIS A 608 -0.25 -14.00 -18.78
C HIS A 608 -1.42 -14.05 -19.77
N THR A 609 -2.55 -14.61 -19.33
CA THR A 609 -3.80 -14.59 -20.10
C THR A 609 -4.73 -13.46 -19.67
N THR A 610 -4.44 -12.83 -18.53
CA THR A 610 -5.11 -11.64 -18.00
C THR A 610 -4.34 -10.38 -18.37
N ASP A 611 -5.04 -9.24 -18.39
CA ASP A 611 -4.38 -7.94 -18.36
C ASP A 611 -4.92 -7.13 -17.18
N GLY A 612 -4.05 -6.29 -16.64
CA GLY A 612 -4.41 -5.32 -15.61
C GLY A 612 -5.37 -4.26 -16.15
N GLU A 613 -6.28 -3.84 -15.29
CA GLU A 613 -7.24 -2.78 -15.55
C GLU A 613 -7.34 -1.89 -14.31
N GLU A 614 -7.39 -0.58 -14.53
CA GLU A 614 -7.50 0.40 -13.46
C GLU A 614 -8.98 0.75 -13.23
N PRO A 615 -9.58 0.40 -12.07
CA PRO A 615 -10.99 0.67 -11.78
C PRO A 615 -11.40 2.15 -11.82
N SER A 616 -10.47 3.10 -11.74
CA SER A 616 -10.79 4.53 -11.71
C SER A 616 -11.63 5.03 -12.90
N TYR A 617 -11.72 4.29 -14.02
CA TYR A 617 -12.64 4.63 -15.12
C TYR A 617 -14.12 4.63 -14.71
N TRP A 618 -14.52 4.00 -13.60
CA TRP A 618 -15.87 4.14 -13.04
C TRP A 618 -16.20 5.57 -12.62
N ALA A 619 -15.20 6.41 -12.35
CA ALA A 619 -15.41 7.85 -12.14
C ALA A 619 -16.03 8.52 -13.39
N CYS A 620 -15.92 7.89 -14.55
CA CYS A 620 -16.52 8.32 -15.82
C CYS A 620 -17.77 7.48 -16.20
N GLY A 621 -18.39 6.75 -15.27
CA GLY A 621 -19.64 6.03 -15.51
C GLY A 621 -19.52 4.86 -16.51
N GLU A 622 -18.47 4.04 -16.36
CA GLU A 622 -18.12 2.93 -17.27
C GLU A 622 -17.71 3.35 -18.70
N LYS A 623 -17.19 4.56 -18.84
CA LYS A 623 -16.68 5.09 -20.11
C LYS A 623 -15.22 5.47 -20.00
N THR A 624 -14.60 5.72 -21.15
CA THR A 624 -13.27 6.33 -21.16
C THR A 624 -13.34 7.79 -20.74
N GLN A 625 -12.24 8.28 -20.18
CA GLN A 625 -12.06 9.70 -19.89
C GLN A 625 -11.78 10.44 -21.19
N THR A 626 -12.84 10.72 -21.96
CA THR A 626 -12.77 11.51 -23.19
C THR A 626 -13.27 12.93 -22.91
N VAL A 627 -12.42 13.92 -23.21
CA VAL A 627 -12.68 15.34 -22.96
C VAL A 627 -12.66 16.09 -24.29
N GLU A 628 -13.58 17.04 -24.47
CA GLU A 628 -13.52 18.04 -25.53
C GLU A 628 -12.48 19.11 -25.18
N LEU A 629 -11.46 19.23 -26.01
CA LEU A 629 -10.41 20.22 -25.87
C LEU A 629 -10.91 21.61 -26.31
N PRO A 630 -10.30 22.71 -25.82
CA PRO A 630 -10.67 24.07 -26.23
C PRO A 630 -10.57 24.34 -27.74
N ASN A 631 -9.79 23.54 -28.47
CA ASN A 631 -9.66 23.62 -29.93
C ASN A 631 -10.76 22.84 -30.68
N GLY A 632 -11.78 22.32 -30.00
CA GLY A 632 -12.88 21.54 -30.56
C GLY A 632 -12.55 20.08 -30.89
N GLN A 633 -11.32 19.62 -30.63
CA GLN A 633 -10.94 18.22 -30.78
C GLN A 633 -11.32 17.41 -29.54
N THR A 634 -11.58 16.11 -29.69
CA THR A 634 -11.73 15.21 -28.54
C THR A 634 -10.42 14.51 -28.23
N ARG A 635 -10.11 14.35 -26.95
CA ARG A 635 -8.95 13.57 -26.49
C ARG A 635 -9.38 12.58 -25.42
N CYS A 636 -9.04 11.32 -25.64
CA CYS A 636 -9.17 10.28 -24.64
C CYS A 636 -7.89 10.22 -23.81
N PHE A 637 -8.02 10.44 -22.52
CA PHE A 637 -6.95 10.36 -21.53
C PHE A 637 -6.81 8.94 -20.96
N THR A 638 -7.80 8.07 -21.15
CA THR A 638 -7.64 6.62 -20.89
C THR A 638 -6.66 6.03 -21.89
N GLY A 639 -5.45 5.72 -21.43
CA GLY A 639 -4.37 5.18 -22.27
C GLY A 639 -4.59 3.72 -22.66
N LYS A 640 -3.91 3.27 -23.71
CA LYS A 640 -4.00 1.89 -24.24
C LYS A 640 -3.70 0.82 -23.19
N THR A 641 -2.70 1.04 -22.33
CA THR A 641 -2.29 0.09 -21.29
C THR A 641 -3.31 -0.08 -20.16
N HIS A 642 -4.29 0.84 -20.05
CA HIS A 642 -5.31 0.84 -19.00
C HIS A 642 -6.71 0.93 -19.60
N MET A 643 -6.87 0.63 -20.91
CA MET A 643 -8.16 0.69 -21.58
C MET A 643 -9.07 -0.39 -20.99
N PRO A 644 -10.21 -0.02 -20.38
CA PRO A 644 -11.09 -0.99 -19.74
C PRO A 644 -11.86 -1.79 -20.78
N THR A 645 -12.21 -3.02 -20.44
CA THR A 645 -13.23 -3.78 -21.19
C THR A 645 -14.63 -3.52 -20.61
N PRO A 646 -15.71 -3.78 -21.36
CA PRO A 646 -17.06 -3.82 -20.82
C PRO A 646 -17.18 -4.77 -19.61
N THR A 647 -18.08 -4.48 -18.67
CA THR A 647 -18.33 -5.34 -17.50
C THR A 647 -19.69 -6.04 -17.65
N LYS A 648 -19.77 -7.35 -17.40
CA LYS A 648 -21.02 -8.12 -17.47
C LYS A 648 -21.26 -9.06 -16.31
#